data_AF-A0A2N4UWL5-F1
#
_entry.id   AF-A0A2N4UWL5-F1
#
_cell.length_a   1.000
_cell.length_b   1.000
_cell.length_c   1.000
_cell.angle_alpha   90.00
_cell.angle_beta   90.00
_cell.angle_gamma   90.00
#
_symmetry.space_group_name_H-M   'P 1'
#
loop_
_entity.id
_entity.type
_entity.pdbx_description
1 polymer ?
#
loop_
_entity_poly.entity_id
_entity_poly.type
_entity_poly.pdbx_seq_one_letter_code
_entity_poly.pdbx_strand_id
1 'polypeptide(L)'
;MTLKTRKWRSGMLDTEIVTKPIGLRMSSHFDTNSKYSRDHIQMVLGGIYRNKTDNDEYQLIEYLDDLNQAVFKNLQTLRNQVLSIHDFDNVIDGANTSVVIDLNDIGDDEWQEAQKKYLAITPLIMEDDWYGEDNYRGEQGYERRSKEVGVSSRTLRRWVDAYQSTGSIGSLIDQKRGWRKGAKRLNGETENLISEVINNFYLTVQRPNVQATIREIHRRCYVEDIEKPSKNTIRNRIKEIKEKDLLRGRGQRKRAKQKFTAKAGQFPDANYPLSVIQIDHTPVDLILVDDKHRRPIGRPFITVAIDVYSRMVTGYYISLDAPSVTSVSMCISRSILPKDELLLEFGLSDVKWNVFGMPKKIHVDNGSDFRAESLQKSCAFHGINLEFRPVARPEYGGHIERLIGTIMKRVHELPGTTFSNIKEKDEYNSEKHASLTLHEFEKWFLTYITMDYHESIHSSIERSPKEQWRIGIFGEGFESGIGLPPIPSDRHTLVLDFMPSALRTIQRNGTTIDGLQYYDACLNNFINHTDDNGNKTKFIFRQDPRDITRIWFYDPELLQYFPVPLANQVLPPISLWEYRKVYKQVKQESGTVNEALIYQALQDMQTIVEESKNTTKKVLRSEQRKKSHTKSQTMYGKLKSDESEEVDILDTLPESTRILNKKAVETSLDESDDNDDNLYFEDID
;
A
#
# COMPACT_ATOMS: atom_id res chain seq x y z
N MET A 1 -59.05 -32.15 -1.64
CA MET A 1 -59.06 -31.23 -0.49
C MET A 1 -58.68 -29.84 -1.00
N THR A 2 -59.66 -29.02 -1.40
CA THR A 2 -60.19 -27.87 -0.60
C THR A 2 -59.13 -26.83 -0.25
N LEU A 3 -59.20 -25.54 -0.58
CA LEU A 3 -60.21 -24.66 -1.19
C LEU A 3 -59.56 -23.28 -1.47
N LYS A 4 -59.83 -22.71 -2.66
CA LYS A 4 -60.24 -21.31 -2.97
C LYS A 4 -59.42 -20.11 -2.43
N THR A 5 -58.78 -19.29 -3.27
CA THR A 5 -59.28 -18.14 -4.08
C THR A 5 -59.90 -16.95 -3.33
N ARG A 6 -59.36 -15.72 -3.57
CA ARG A 6 -60.01 -14.41 -3.94
C ARG A 6 -59.21 -13.24 -3.32
N LYS A 7 -58.55 -12.33 -4.06
CA LYS A 7 -58.99 -11.22 -4.96
C LYS A 7 -59.86 -10.12 -4.31
N TRP A 8 -59.62 -8.88 -4.75
CA TRP A 8 -60.34 -7.58 -4.58
C TRP A 8 -59.78 -6.63 -3.50
N ARG A 9 -59.66 -5.30 -3.65
CA ARG A 9 -59.51 -4.29 -4.74
C ARG A 9 -59.56 -2.92 -4.02
N SER A 10 -58.88 -1.89 -4.54
CA SER A 10 -59.15 -0.45 -4.32
C SER A 10 -58.86 0.10 -2.91
N GLY A 11 -58.31 1.30 -2.67
CA GLY A 11 -57.88 2.42 -3.50
C GLY A 11 -57.44 3.57 -2.57
N MET A 12 -56.47 4.36 -3.01
CA MET A 12 -56.27 5.80 -2.78
C MET A 12 -56.49 6.40 -1.35
N LEU A 13 -55.42 6.89 -0.71
CA LEU A 13 -55.17 8.32 -0.38
C LEU A 13 -54.21 8.48 0.83
N ASP A 14 -53.17 9.27 0.58
CA ASP A 14 -52.47 10.21 1.47
C ASP A 14 -51.97 9.75 2.85
N THR A 15 -50.65 9.56 2.95
CA THR A 15 -49.71 10.48 3.66
C THR A 15 -48.34 9.80 3.80
N GLU A 16 -47.29 10.43 3.26
CA GLU A 16 -45.90 9.99 3.39
C GLU A 16 -45.44 10.11 4.86
N ILE A 17 -45.39 8.99 5.57
CA ILE A 17 -44.63 8.85 6.80
C ILE A 17 -43.29 8.22 6.43
N VAL A 18 -42.27 9.06 6.25
CA VAL A 18 -40.87 8.62 6.15
C VAL A 18 -40.40 8.29 7.58
N THR A 19 -40.56 7.03 7.98
CA THR A 19 -39.74 6.44 9.05
C THR A 19 -38.45 5.92 8.40
N LYS A 20 -37.32 6.58 8.69
CA LYS A 20 -35.99 6.01 8.46
C LYS A 20 -35.28 5.78 9.81
N PRO A 21 -34.67 4.60 10.00
CA PRO A 21 -33.99 4.20 11.21
C PRO A 21 -32.69 4.98 11.37
N ILE A 22 -32.47 5.53 12.57
CA ILE A 22 -31.23 6.21 12.95
C ILE A 22 -30.19 5.13 13.25
N GLY A 23 -29.39 4.82 12.24
CA GLY A 23 -28.13 4.09 12.40
C GLY A 23 -27.07 5.01 13.00
N LEU A 24 -26.55 4.60 14.15
CA LEU A 24 -25.36 5.18 14.79
C LEU A 24 -24.20 5.30 13.79
N ARG A 25 -23.83 6.54 13.47
CA ARG A 25 -22.49 6.89 13.00
C ARG A 25 -21.82 7.72 14.10
N MET A 26 -20.84 7.12 14.77
CA MET A 26 -19.84 7.88 15.51
C MET A 26 -19.03 8.71 14.51
N SER A 27 -19.33 10.01 14.43
CA SER A 27 -18.45 11.01 13.83
C SER A 27 -17.77 11.78 14.96
N SER A 28 -16.49 11.52 15.15
CA SER A 28 -15.58 12.36 15.94
C SER A 28 -15.35 13.68 15.19
N HIS A 29 -16.23 14.65 15.42
CA HIS A 29 -16.00 16.06 15.13
C HIS A 29 -16.36 16.82 16.40
N PHE A 30 -15.38 17.05 17.27
CA PHE A 30 -15.50 18.07 18.32
C PHE A 30 -15.40 19.43 17.62
N ASP A 31 -16.55 20.02 17.33
CA ASP A 31 -16.65 21.41 16.89
C ASP A 31 -16.71 22.29 18.14
N THR A 32 -15.55 22.73 18.64
CA THR A 32 -15.39 23.51 19.88
C THR A 32 -15.73 24.99 19.71
N ASN A 33 -16.80 25.31 18.96
CA ASN A 33 -17.06 26.69 18.54
C ASN A 33 -18.55 27.11 18.54
N SER A 34 -19.37 26.67 19.51
CA SER A 34 -20.63 27.37 19.81
C SER A 34 -20.34 28.62 20.66
N LYS A 35 -20.18 29.77 19.98
CA LYS A 35 -20.00 31.08 20.63
C LYS A 35 -21.36 31.79 20.71
N TYR A 36 -21.96 31.80 21.89
CA TYR A 36 -23.08 32.70 22.19
C TYR A 36 -22.52 34.08 22.57
N SER A 37 -22.98 35.15 21.90
CA SER A 37 -22.50 36.52 22.09
C SER A 37 -23.65 37.53 22.08
N ARG A 38 -23.70 38.42 23.07
CA ARG A 38 -24.32 39.75 22.93
C ARG A 38 -23.69 40.79 23.88
N ASP A 39 -23.48 42.00 23.35
CA ASP A 39 -23.27 43.29 24.03
C ASP A 39 -22.34 43.35 25.26
N HIS A 40 -21.13 42.78 25.11
CA HIS A 40 -19.91 42.97 25.95
C HIS A 40 -19.51 41.85 26.92
N ILE A 41 -20.14 40.67 26.87
CA ILE A 41 -19.73 39.52 27.69
C ILE A 41 -19.44 38.30 26.80
N GLN A 42 -18.18 37.86 26.77
CA GLN A 42 -17.79 36.57 26.18
C GLN A 42 -17.70 35.53 27.30
N MET A 43 -18.64 34.58 27.31
CA MET A 43 -18.61 33.51 28.30
C MET A 43 -17.62 32.40 27.89
N VAL A 44 -16.93 31.83 28.87
CA VAL A 44 -15.97 30.74 28.71
C VAL A 44 -16.29 29.67 29.75
N LEU A 45 -16.24 28.39 29.36
CA LEU A 45 -16.42 27.28 30.29
C LEU A 45 -15.42 27.40 31.45
N GLY A 46 -15.92 27.24 32.67
CA GLY A 46 -15.17 27.44 33.91
C GLY A 46 -15.07 28.90 34.38
N GLY A 47 -15.50 29.87 33.57
CA GLY A 47 -15.54 31.29 33.93
C GLY A 47 -16.60 31.61 34.99
N ILE A 48 -16.34 32.64 35.79
CA ILE A 48 -17.22 33.10 36.88
C ILE A 48 -17.94 34.38 36.43
N TYR A 49 -19.26 34.38 36.61
CA TYR A 49 -20.16 35.46 36.21
C TYR A 49 -21.11 35.79 37.35
N ARG A 50 -21.51 37.05 37.47
CA ARG A 50 -22.43 37.52 38.52
C ARG A 50 -23.84 37.61 37.96
N ASN A 51 -24.80 36.97 38.61
CA ASN A 51 -26.18 37.02 38.19
C ASN A 51 -26.82 38.35 38.61
N LYS A 52 -27.51 39.02 37.69
CA LYS A 52 -28.16 40.32 37.88
C LYS A 52 -29.32 40.29 38.88
N THR A 53 -29.90 39.10 39.09
CA THR A 53 -31.16 38.93 39.82
C THR A 53 -30.94 38.73 41.31
N ASP A 54 -29.97 37.88 41.68
CA ASP A 54 -29.63 37.57 43.07
C ASP A 54 -28.29 38.17 43.51
N ASN A 55 -27.52 38.73 42.56
CA ASN A 55 -26.19 39.31 42.78
C ASN A 55 -25.12 38.29 43.23
N ASP A 56 -25.41 36.99 43.13
CA ASP A 56 -24.49 35.90 43.46
C ASP A 56 -23.54 35.57 42.30
N GLU A 57 -22.42 34.94 42.63
CA GLU A 57 -21.43 34.48 41.66
C GLU A 57 -21.66 33.03 41.25
N TYR A 58 -21.57 32.78 39.96
CA TYR A 58 -21.82 31.49 39.36
C TYR A 58 -20.71 31.11 38.40
N GLN A 59 -20.27 29.85 38.48
CA GLN A 59 -19.33 29.28 37.52
C GLN A 59 -20.08 28.61 36.37
N LEU A 60 -19.74 28.96 35.13
CA LEU A 60 -20.28 28.30 33.94
C LEU A 60 -19.67 26.91 33.78
N ILE A 61 -20.50 25.87 33.88
CA ILE A 61 -20.05 24.47 33.81
C ILE A 61 -20.21 23.90 32.40
N GLU A 62 -21.33 24.17 31.74
CA GLU A 62 -21.67 23.58 30.45
C GLU A 62 -22.66 24.45 29.68
N TYR A 63 -22.52 24.51 28.36
CA TYR A 63 -23.50 25.14 27.48
C TYR A 63 -24.63 24.16 27.16
N LEU A 64 -25.88 24.63 27.20
CA LEU A 64 -27.01 23.88 26.66
C LEU A 64 -27.39 24.52 25.32
N ASP A 65 -27.01 23.87 24.23
CA ASP A 65 -27.28 24.39 22.90
C ASP A 65 -28.80 24.43 22.63
N ASP A 66 -29.23 25.54 22.02
CA ASP A 66 -30.56 25.87 21.44
C ASP A 66 -31.47 26.86 22.22
N LEU A 67 -31.22 27.20 23.48
CA LEU A 67 -32.12 28.10 24.25
C LEU A 67 -31.45 29.28 24.98
N ASN A 68 -30.17 29.59 24.72
CA ASN A 68 -29.39 30.57 25.49
C ASN A 68 -29.43 30.31 27.00
N GLN A 69 -29.50 29.03 27.37
CA GLN A 69 -29.42 28.55 28.74
C GLN A 69 -28.10 27.82 28.92
N ALA A 70 -27.55 27.87 30.11
CA ALA A 70 -26.36 27.13 30.45
C ALA A 70 -26.43 26.62 31.88
N VAL A 71 -25.65 25.59 32.18
CA VAL A 71 -25.54 25.06 33.53
C VAL A 71 -24.54 25.89 34.29
N PHE A 72 -25.01 26.55 35.33
CA PHE A 72 -24.23 27.38 36.23
C PHE A 72 -24.20 26.76 37.63
N LYS A 73 -23.04 26.79 38.28
CA LYS A 73 -22.91 26.40 39.69
C LYS A 73 -22.84 27.65 40.55
N ASN A 74 -23.81 27.87 41.42
CA ASN A 74 -23.76 28.96 42.41
C ASN A 74 -22.58 28.70 43.36
N LEU A 75 -21.66 29.66 43.51
CA LEU A 75 -20.45 29.47 44.30
C LEU A 75 -20.68 29.55 45.82
N GLN A 76 -21.77 30.17 46.27
CA GLN A 76 -22.14 30.19 47.69
C GLN A 76 -22.88 28.92 48.13
N THR A 77 -23.84 28.46 47.33
CA THR A 77 -24.69 27.30 47.68
C THR A 77 -24.18 25.98 47.08
N LEU A 78 -23.20 26.04 46.17
CA LEU A 78 -22.60 24.91 45.44
C LEU A 78 -23.60 24.09 44.59
N ARG A 79 -24.82 24.60 44.38
CA ARG A 79 -25.84 23.93 43.59
C ARG A 79 -25.75 24.31 42.11
N ASN A 80 -25.91 23.31 41.26
CA ASN A 80 -26.02 23.50 39.82
C ASN A 80 -27.45 23.89 39.47
N GLN A 81 -27.60 24.91 38.64
CA GLN A 81 -28.88 25.40 38.15
C GLN A 81 -28.76 25.74 36.67
N VAL A 82 -29.86 25.54 35.93
CA VAL A 82 -29.95 25.96 34.53
C VAL A 82 -30.49 27.39 34.53
N LEU A 83 -29.65 28.33 34.09
CA LEU A 83 -29.97 29.75 34.09
C LEU A 83 -29.75 30.34 32.69
N SER A 84 -30.46 31.43 32.38
CA SER A 84 -30.26 32.08 31.09
C SER A 84 -28.95 32.85 31.08
N ILE A 85 -28.21 32.74 29.98
CA ILE A 85 -26.96 33.47 29.75
C ILE A 85 -27.17 35.00 29.84
N HIS A 86 -28.41 35.48 29.58
CA HIS A 86 -28.76 36.91 29.63
C HIS A 86 -28.81 37.50 31.05
N ASP A 87 -28.95 36.64 32.06
CA ASP A 87 -29.13 37.04 33.46
C ASP A 87 -27.80 37.40 34.13
N PHE A 88 -26.67 37.44 33.41
CA PHE A 88 -25.34 37.58 33.98
C PHE A 88 -24.58 38.82 33.49
N ASP A 89 -23.75 39.35 34.39
CA ASP A 89 -22.73 40.37 34.14
C ASP A 89 -21.32 39.81 34.41
N ASN A 90 -20.30 40.40 33.77
CA ASN A 90 -18.91 40.11 34.10
C ASN A 90 -18.65 40.50 35.56
N VAL A 91 -18.00 39.61 36.31
CA VAL A 91 -17.36 40.02 37.57
C VAL A 91 -16.20 40.93 37.18
N ILE A 92 -16.33 42.23 37.45
CA ILE A 92 -15.19 43.16 37.39
C ILE A 92 -14.37 42.89 38.65
N ASP A 93 -13.61 41.81 38.64
CA ASP A 93 -12.49 41.63 39.54
C ASP A 93 -11.23 41.33 38.73
N GLY A 94 -10.22 42.15 38.97
CA GLY A 94 -8.94 42.12 38.31
C GLY A 94 -8.11 40.92 38.75
N ALA A 95 -8.48 39.70 38.33
CA ALA A 95 -7.69 38.49 38.54
C ALA A 95 -8.30 37.28 37.83
N ASN A 96 -8.31 37.28 36.49
CA ASN A 96 -8.25 36.03 35.73
C ASN A 96 -7.06 36.11 34.79
N THR A 97 -5.87 36.18 35.40
CA THR A 97 -4.63 35.92 34.67
C THR A 97 -4.48 34.40 34.60
N SER A 98 -5.16 33.75 33.65
CA SER A 98 -4.82 32.37 33.32
C SER A 98 -3.31 32.34 33.06
N VAL A 99 -2.55 31.63 33.90
CA VAL A 99 -1.10 31.51 33.75
C VAL A 99 -0.86 30.67 32.50
N VAL A 100 -0.76 31.31 31.33
CA VAL A 100 -0.33 30.67 30.08
C VAL A 100 1.20 30.61 30.11
N ILE A 101 1.73 29.78 31.00
CA ILE A 101 3.15 29.41 31.00
C ILE A 101 3.19 27.93 30.63
N ASP A 102 3.82 27.61 29.50
CA ASP A 102 4.11 26.22 29.14
C ASP A 102 5.05 25.65 30.20
N LEU A 103 4.65 24.56 30.85
CA LEU A 103 5.46 23.89 31.89
C LEU A 103 6.85 23.50 31.38
N ASN A 104 7.01 23.28 30.06
CA ASN A 104 8.29 22.94 29.44
C ASN A 104 9.23 24.14 29.22
N ASP A 105 8.72 25.37 29.33
CA ASP A 105 9.51 26.60 29.18
C ASP A 105 10.09 27.10 30.53
N ILE A 106 9.77 26.42 31.64
CA ILE A 106 10.25 26.73 32.99
C ILE A 106 11.54 25.96 33.26
N GLY A 107 12.64 26.65 33.55
CA GLY A 107 13.88 25.98 33.96
C GLY A 107 13.78 25.39 35.36
N ASP A 108 14.53 24.31 35.63
CA ASP A 108 14.55 23.63 36.95
C ASP A 108 14.83 24.61 38.11
N ASP A 109 15.73 25.58 37.89
CA ASP A 109 16.06 26.62 38.88
C ASP A 109 14.88 27.56 39.15
N GLU A 110 14.13 27.95 38.11
CA GLU A 110 12.97 28.84 38.20
C GLU A 110 11.80 28.14 38.91
N TRP A 111 11.65 26.82 38.68
CA TRP A 111 10.67 25.99 39.36
C TRP A 111 11.01 25.80 40.85
N GLN A 112 12.27 25.54 41.17
CA GLN A 112 12.72 25.45 42.57
C GLN A 112 12.53 26.79 43.30
N GLU A 113 12.76 27.91 42.63
CA GLU A 113 12.52 29.23 43.22
C GLU A 113 11.04 29.50 43.44
N ALA A 114 10.17 29.13 42.50
CA ALA A 114 8.72 29.20 42.67
C ALA A 114 8.21 28.30 43.81
N GLN A 115 8.78 27.10 43.98
CA GLN A 115 8.49 26.22 45.12
C GLN A 115 8.95 26.83 46.45
N LYS A 116 10.13 27.46 46.50
CA LYS A 116 10.59 28.19 47.70
C LYS A 116 9.64 29.33 48.06
N LYS A 117 9.17 30.09 47.06
CA LYS A 117 8.16 31.15 47.24
C LYS A 117 6.84 30.59 47.73
N TYR A 118 6.40 29.44 47.21
CA TYR A 118 5.19 28.75 47.66
C TYR A 118 5.30 28.30 49.13
N LEU A 119 6.40 27.67 49.53
CA LEU A 119 6.66 27.27 50.93
C LEU A 119 6.73 28.47 51.88
N ALA A 120 7.20 29.62 51.40
CA ALA A 120 7.24 30.85 52.18
C ALA A 120 5.83 31.35 52.53
N ILE A 121 4.87 31.20 51.61
CA ILE A 121 3.50 31.69 51.76
C ILE A 121 2.51 30.63 52.27
N THR A 122 2.85 29.33 52.28
CA THR A 122 1.94 28.25 52.71
C THR A 122 1.26 28.51 54.07
N PRO A 123 1.97 28.93 55.14
CA PRO A 123 1.34 29.18 56.44
C PRO A 123 0.41 30.40 56.47
N LEU A 124 0.47 31.26 55.45
CA LEU A 124 -0.38 32.45 55.30
C LEU A 124 -1.63 32.17 54.44
N ILE A 125 -1.68 31.01 53.77
CA ILE A 125 -2.74 30.64 52.80
C ILE A 125 -3.55 29.43 53.29
N MET A 126 -2.96 28.54 54.09
CA MET A 126 -3.69 27.39 54.64
C MET A 126 -4.48 27.78 55.90
N GLU A 127 -5.78 27.45 55.91
CA GLU A 127 -6.70 27.72 57.03
C GLU A 127 -6.68 26.64 58.12
N ASP A 128 -5.92 25.55 57.95
CA ASP A 128 -5.91 24.44 58.90
C ASP A 128 -5.14 24.76 60.20
N ASP A 129 -5.76 24.40 61.32
CA ASP A 129 -5.33 24.61 62.72
C ASP A 129 -3.98 23.95 63.11
N TRP A 130 -3.25 23.37 62.15
CA TRP A 130 -1.97 22.68 62.38
C TRP A 130 -0.87 23.60 62.93
N TYR A 131 -1.00 24.93 62.76
CA TYR A 131 -0.04 25.93 63.24
C TYR A 131 -0.51 26.74 64.47
N GLY A 132 -1.65 26.36 65.07
CA GLY A 132 -2.24 26.98 66.27
C GLY A 132 -3.14 28.19 65.96
N GLU A 133 -4.29 28.26 66.63
CA GLU A 133 -5.52 29.03 66.31
C GLU A 133 -5.39 30.54 66.00
N ASP A 134 -4.24 31.21 66.20
CA ASP A 134 -4.14 32.67 65.99
C ASP A 134 -2.81 33.18 65.40
N ASN A 135 -1.88 32.30 64.99
CA ASN A 135 -0.48 32.74 64.83
C ASN A 135 -0.08 33.40 63.50
N TYR A 136 -0.85 33.19 62.42
CA TYR A 136 -0.49 33.69 61.07
C TYR A 136 -1.61 34.48 60.40
N ARG A 137 -2.65 34.87 61.15
CA ARG A 137 -3.77 35.69 60.66
C ARG A 137 -3.47 37.19 60.76
N GLY A 138 -3.93 37.96 59.77
CA GLY A 138 -3.81 39.42 59.75
C GLY A 138 -2.38 39.95 59.62
N GLU A 139 -2.19 41.26 59.83
CA GLU A 139 -0.91 41.96 59.64
C GLU A 139 0.24 41.35 60.47
N GLN A 140 -0.07 40.88 61.68
CA GLN A 140 0.90 40.27 62.61
C GLN A 140 1.48 38.96 62.08
N GLY A 141 0.67 38.16 61.35
CA GLY A 141 1.12 36.93 60.70
C GLY A 141 2.14 37.16 59.59
N TYR A 142 1.91 38.20 58.77
CA TYR A 142 2.85 38.61 57.72
C TYR A 142 4.18 39.14 58.29
N GLU A 143 4.15 39.91 59.38
CA GLU A 143 5.36 40.40 60.04
C GLU A 143 6.19 39.28 60.69
N ARG A 144 5.53 38.30 61.29
CA ARG A 144 6.19 37.12 61.85
C ARG A 144 6.85 36.29 60.74
N ARG A 145 6.08 35.93 59.71
CA ARG A 145 6.60 35.13 58.59
C ARG A 145 7.71 35.85 57.83
N SER A 146 7.64 37.17 57.76
CA SER A 146 8.70 38.03 57.21
C SER A 146 10.03 37.86 57.93
N LYS A 147 10.02 37.75 59.28
CA LYS A 147 11.23 37.50 60.09
C LYS A 147 11.77 36.08 59.96
N GLU A 148 10.89 35.08 59.84
CA GLU A 148 11.28 33.66 59.72
C GLU A 148 11.94 33.34 58.37
N VAL A 149 11.40 33.90 57.28
CA VAL A 149 11.86 33.62 55.91
C VAL A 149 12.87 34.66 55.41
N GLY A 150 13.02 35.79 56.11
CA GLY A 150 13.95 36.86 55.75
C GLY A 150 13.51 37.67 54.52
N VAL A 151 12.20 37.75 54.26
CA VAL A 151 11.60 38.44 53.09
C VAL A 151 10.61 39.49 53.59
N SER A 152 10.51 40.67 52.95
CA SER A 152 9.62 41.74 53.42
C SER A 152 8.14 41.33 53.44
N SER A 153 7.37 41.81 54.43
CA SER A 153 5.92 41.57 54.54
C SER A 153 5.16 41.96 53.26
N ARG A 154 5.59 43.05 52.60
CA ARG A 154 5.04 43.51 51.30
C ARG A 154 5.27 42.50 50.17
N THR A 155 6.43 41.84 50.13
CA THR A 155 6.73 40.81 49.13
C THR A 155 5.93 39.54 49.38
N LEU A 156 5.77 39.14 50.65
CA LEU A 156 4.92 38.00 51.02
C LEU A 156 3.46 38.25 50.63
N ARG A 157 2.92 39.45 50.89
CA ARG A 157 1.57 39.84 50.46
C ARG A 157 1.42 39.76 48.94
N ARG A 158 2.39 40.30 48.18
CA ARG A 158 2.38 40.21 46.71
C ARG A 158 2.38 38.76 46.20
N TRP A 159 3.08 37.84 46.86
CA TRP A 159 3.09 36.42 46.50
C TRP A 159 1.78 35.71 46.88
N VAL A 160 1.21 36.03 48.05
CA VAL A 160 -0.12 35.55 48.45
C VAL A 160 -1.17 36.01 47.45
N ASP A 161 -1.19 37.30 47.09
CA ASP A 161 -2.12 37.87 46.11
C ASP A 161 -1.97 37.20 44.73
N ALA A 162 -0.72 36.99 44.27
CA ALA A 162 -0.43 36.32 43.00
C ALA A 162 -0.91 34.86 42.99
N TYR A 163 -0.69 34.13 44.09
CA TYR A 163 -1.16 32.75 44.23
C TYR A 163 -2.69 32.67 44.34
N GLN A 164 -3.32 33.49 45.18
CA GLN A 164 -4.77 33.51 45.36
C GLN A 164 -5.51 33.90 44.08
N SER A 165 -4.91 34.77 43.25
CA SER A 165 -5.48 35.15 41.94
C SER A 165 -5.52 34.02 40.90
N THR A 166 -4.80 32.91 41.10
CA THR A 166 -4.65 31.85 40.08
C THR A 166 -4.74 30.41 40.61
N GLY A 167 -4.60 30.21 41.93
CA GLY A 167 -4.53 28.89 42.58
C GLY A 167 -3.30 28.06 42.20
N SER A 168 -2.32 28.63 41.47
CA SER A 168 -1.20 27.89 40.87
C SER A 168 0.16 28.43 41.28
N ILE A 169 1.12 27.52 41.54
CA ILE A 169 2.53 27.86 41.79
C ILE A 169 3.16 28.61 40.60
N GLY A 170 2.64 28.40 39.38
CA GLY A 170 3.13 29.07 38.17
C GLY A 170 3.05 30.60 38.22
N SER A 171 2.15 31.16 39.04
CA SER A 171 2.04 32.62 39.24
C SER A 171 3.19 33.23 40.05
N LEU A 172 3.96 32.39 40.76
CA LEU A 172 5.10 32.80 41.59
C LEU A 172 6.42 32.82 40.82
N ILE A 173 6.40 32.42 39.54
CA ILE A 173 7.55 32.51 38.65
C ILE A 173 7.75 33.97 38.26
N ASP A 174 8.96 34.49 38.45
CA ASP A 174 9.25 35.87 38.09
C ASP A 174 9.19 36.04 36.58
N GLN A 175 8.33 36.93 36.10
CA GLN A 175 8.34 37.32 34.69
C GLN A 175 9.66 38.03 34.39
N LYS A 176 10.51 37.42 33.55
CA LYS A 176 11.76 38.05 33.09
C LYS A 176 11.47 39.45 32.54
N ARG A 177 12.00 40.48 33.20
CA ARG A 177 12.03 41.84 32.65
C ARG A 177 12.97 41.84 31.45
N GLY A 178 12.40 41.87 30.25
CA GLY A 178 13.13 41.82 29.00
C GLY A 178 12.21 41.71 27.78
N TRP A 179 12.79 41.91 26.60
CA TRP A 179 12.06 41.94 25.34
C TRP A 179 11.45 40.58 25.01
N ARG A 180 10.15 40.55 24.69
CA ARG A 180 9.45 39.31 24.29
C ARG A 180 10.06 38.72 23.01
N LYS A 181 10.30 37.41 23.01
CA LYS A 181 10.76 36.64 21.85
C LYS A 181 9.80 36.88 20.68
N GLY A 182 10.27 37.51 19.59
CA GLY A 182 9.47 37.79 18.39
C GLY A 182 9.20 39.28 18.08
N ALA A 183 9.58 40.21 18.95
CA ALA A 183 9.45 41.63 18.63
C ALA A 183 10.45 42.07 17.55
N LYS A 184 9.95 42.67 16.46
CA LYS A 184 10.75 43.14 15.33
C LYS A 184 11.33 44.53 15.63
N ARG A 185 12.61 44.74 15.31
CA ARG A 185 13.37 45.99 15.58
C ARG A 185 13.44 46.96 14.39
N LEU A 186 13.00 46.54 13.20
CA LEU A 186 13.08 47.35 11.98
C LEU A 186 11.80 48.15 11.77
N ASN A 187 11.92 49.28 11.06
CA ASN A 187 10.78 50.04 10.54
C ASN A 187 9.91 49.14 9.64
N GLY A 188 8.59 49.34 9.67
CA GLY A 188 7.63 48.54 8.92
C GLY A 188 7.90 48.53 7.41
N GLU A 189 8.36 49.66 6.87
CA GLU A 189 8.72 49.80 5.44
C GLU A 189 9.87 48.89 5.03
N THR A 190 10.95 48.83 5.84
CA THR A 190 12.10 47.96 5.57
C THR A 190 11.72 46.48 5.67
N GLU A 191 10.85 46.10 6.62
CA GLU A 191 10.36 44.71 6.76
C GLU A 191 9.47 44.29 5.59
N ASN A 192 8.63 45.19 5.09
CA ASN A 192 7.79 44.95 3.93
C ASN A 192 8.65 44.71 2.68
N LEU A 193 9.66 45.55 2.46
CA LEU A 193 10.59 45.40 1.33
C LEU A 193 11.36 44.07 1.40
N ILE A 194 11.89 43.71 2.57
CA ILE A 194 12.58 42.41 2.76
C ILE A 194 11.64 41.25 2.43
N SER A 195 10.40 41.30 2.94
CA SER A 195 9.40 40.26 2.72
C SER A 195 9.02 40.14 1.24
N GLU A 196 8.87 41.27 0.56
CA GLU A 196 8.54 41.32 -0.86
C GLU A 196 9.65 40.70 -1.72
N VAL A 197 10.91 41.09 -1.51
CA VAL A 197 12.04 40.54 -2.26
C VAL A 197 12.23 39.05 -1.96
N ILE A 198 12.00 38.61 -0.72
CA ILE A 198 12.03 37.19 -0.38
C ILE A 198 10.98 36.41 -1.20
N ASN A 199 9.74 36.90 -1.25
CA ASN A 199 8.65 36.23 -1.95
C ASN A 199 8.81 36.24 -3.47
N ASN A 200 9.24 37.37 -4.04
CA ASN A 200 9.25 37.60 -5.49
C ASN A 200 10.59 37.25 -6.15
N PHE A 201 11.69 37.20 -5.40
CA PHE A 201 13.04 36.92 -5.94
C PHE A 201 13.65 35.64 -5.36
N TYR A 202 13.64 35.46 -4.03
CA TYR A 202 14.31 34.31 -3.38
C TYR A 202 13.49 33.01 -3.42
N LEU A 203 12.16 33.11 -3.30
CA LEU A 203 11.20 32.01 -3.35
C LEU A 203 10.69 31.77 -4.78
N THR A 204 11.64 31.60 -5.71
CA THR A 204 11.37 31.39 -7.13
C THR A 204 12.02 30.10 -7.63
N VAL A 205 11.58 29.63 -8.81
CA VAL A 205 12.10 28.39 -9.44
C VAL A 205 13.58 28.52 -9.82
N GLN A 206 14.05 29.74 -10.08
CA GLN A 206 15.44 30.07 -10.41
C GLN A 206 16.40 29.90 -9.21
N ARG A 207 15.87 29.82 -7.98
CA ARG A 207 16.62 29.57 -6.73
C ARG A 207 17.86 30.47 -6.54
N PRO A 208 17.73 31.81 -6.59
CA PRO A 208 18.85 32.69 -6.29
C PRO A 208 19.46 32.38 -4.91
N ASN A 209 20.78 32.49 -4.81
CA ASN A 209 21.47 32.28 -3.55
C ASN A 209 21.22 33.45 -2.58
N VAL A 210 21.53 33.23 -1.29
CA VAL A 210 21.29 34.23 -0.23
C VAL A 210 22.05 35.53 -0.50
N GLN A 211 23.25 35.47 -1.09
CA GLN A 211 24.05 36.65 -1.39
C GLN A 211 23.46 37.48 -2.54
N ALA A 212 22.88 36.84 -3.55
CA ALA A 212 22.14 37.50 -4.63
C ALA A 212 20.89 38.20 -4.07
N THR A 213 20.22 37.59 -3.11
CA THR A 213 19.02 38.17 -2.46
C THR A 213 19.36 39.39 -1.61
N ILE A 214 20.45 39.31 -0.83
CA ILE A 214 20.97 40.46 -0.08
C ILE A 214 21.30 41.62 -1.03
N ARG A 215 21.91 41.33 -2.17
CA ARG A 215 22.24 42.34 -3.19
C ARG A 215 20.99 42.99 -3.75
N GLU A 216 19.96 42.21 -4.06
CA GLU A 216 18.70 42.74 -4.58
C GLU A 216 17.96 43.59 -3.55
N ILE A 217 17.91 43.18 -2.28
CA ILE A 217 17.33 43.99 -1.19
C ILE A 217 18.07 45.33 -1.07
N HIS A 218 19.42 45.30 -1.04
CA HIS A 218 20.21 46.53 -0.95
C HIS A 218 20.06 47.43 -2.18
N ARG A 219 19.86 46.85 -3.38
CA ARG A 219 19.57 47.61 -4.60
C ARG A 219 18.23 48.32 -4.50
N ARG A 220 17.17 47.65 -4.00
CA ARG A 220 15.85 48.27 -3.85
C ARG A 220 15.82 49.32 -2.74
N CYS A 221 16.49 49.07 -1.61
CA CYS A 221 16.64 50.09 -0.55
C CYS A 221 17.25 51.39 -1.10
N TYR A 222 18.22 51.30 -2.02
CA TYR A 222 18.82 52.48 -2.64
C TYR A 222 17.88 53.23 -3.60
N VAL A 223 17.06 52.50 -4.35
CA VAL A 223 16.10 53.10 -5.31
C VAL A 223 14.93 53.75 -4.58
N GLU A 224 14.48 53.15 -3.48
CA GLU A 224 13.30 53.58 -2.71
C GLU A 224 13.65 54.49 -1.53
N ASP A 225 14.93 54.87 -1.39
CA ASP A 225 15.47 55.70 -0.29
C ASP A 225 15.15 55.17 1.12
N ILE A 226 15.18 53.84 1.28
CA ILE A 226 14.93 53.14 2.55
C ILE A 226 16.24 52.81 3.24
N GLU A 227 16.31 52.99 4.56
CA GLU A 227 17.50 52.65 5.34
C GLU A 227 17.89 51.17 5.18
N LYS A 228 19.18 50.97 4.91
CA LYS A 228 19.74 49.67 4.55
C LYS A 228 19.77 48.70 5.75
N PRO A 229 19.09 47.55 5.68
CA PRO A 229 19.15 46.54 6.74
C PRO A 229 20.49 45.79 6.74
N SER A 230 20.92 45.37 7.92
CA SER A 230 22.11 44.53 8.09
C SER A 230 21.96 43.20 7.34
N LYS A 231 23.07 42.72 6.76
CA LYS A 231 23.14 41.41 6.08
C LYS A 231 22.69 40.27 7.00
N ASN A 232 22.98 40.35 8.30
CA ASN A 232 22.57 39.33 9.26
C ASN A 232 21.06 39.35 9.50
N THR A 233 20.42 40.52 9.48
CA THR A 233 18.97 40.63 9.59
C THR A 233 18.26 39.93 8.43
N ILE A 234 18.74 40.16 7.19
CA ILE A 234 18.21 39.48 6.01
C ILE A 234 18.41 37.95 6.10
N ARG A 235 19.59 37.49 6.54
CA ARG A 235 19.85 36.04 6.74
C ARG A 235 18.92 35.44 7.78
N ASN A 236 18.63 36.15 8.86
CA ASN A 236 17.71 35.68 9.89
C ASN A 236 16.28 35.59 9.35
N ARG A 237 15.81 36.59 8.58
CA ARG A 237 14.50 36.54 7.90
C ARG A 237 14.38 35.36 6.93
N ILE A 238 15.44 35.05 6.20
CA ILE A 238 15.49 33.86 5.34
C ILE A 238 15.44 32.56 6.16
N LYS A 239 16.09 32.51 7.33
CA LYS A 239 16.08 31.34 8.23
C LYS A 239 14.73 31.12 8.92
N GLU A 240 13.94 32.17 9.11
CA GLU A 240 12.58 32.09 9.68
C GLU A 240 11.57 31.44 8.71
N ILE A 241 11.88 31.36 7.42
CA ILE A 241 11.02 30.71 6.43
C ILE A 241 10.93 29.22 6.76
N LYS A 242 9.71 28.75 7.03
CA LYS A 242 9.44 27.32 7.24
C LYS A 242 9.93 26.53 6.04
N GLU A 243 10.63 25.43 6.29
CA GLU A 243 11.26 24.62 5.23
C GLU A 243 10.23 24.13 4.18
N LYS A 244 8.99 23.85 4.60
CA LYS A 244 7.87 23.51 3.70
C LYS A 244 7.60 24.61 2.66
N ASP A 245 7.56 25.87 3.09
CA ASP A 245 7.25 27.02 2.25
C ASP A 245 8.45 27.38 1.36
N LEU A 246 9.67 27.25 1.89
CA LEU A 246 10.91 27.36 1.13
C LEU A 246 10.94 26.38 -0.06
N LEU A 247 10.68 25.10 0.20
CA LEU A 247 10.66 24.06 -0.85
C LEU A 247 9.56 24.31 -1.87
N ARG A 248 8.36 24.72 -1.44
CA ARG A 248 7.25 25.04 -2.35
C ARG A 248 7.55 26.23 -3.25
N GLY A 249 7.98 27.35 -2.68
CA GLY A 249 8.32 28.57 -3.43
C GLY A 249 9.44 28.34 -4.45
N ARG A 250 10.40 27.49 -4.10
CA ARG A 250 11.55 27.14 -4.98
C ARG A 250 11.26 26.07 -6.04
N GLY A 251 9.98 25.81 -6.32
CA GLY A 251 9.54 24.82 -7.31
C GLY A 251 9.79 23.36 -6.89
N GLN A 252 10.16 23.08 -5.63
CA GLN A 252 10.42 21.73 -5.11
C GLN A 252 9.18 21.13 -4.45
N ARG A 253 8.02 21.29 -5.10
CA ARG A 253 6.70 20.86 -4.56
C ARG A 253 6.67 19.37 -4.18
N LYS A 254 7.32 18.49 -4.97
CA LYS A 254 7.41 17.05 -4.71
C LYS A 254 8.19 16.74 -3.42
N ARG A 255 9.33 17.40 -3.20
CA ARG A 255 10.14 17.25 -1.97
C ARG A 255 9.41 17.80 -0.75
N ALA A 256 8.73 18.94 -0.91
CA ALA A 256 7.88 19.50 0.14
C ALA A 256 6.77 18.53 0.56
N LYS A 257 6.08 17.92 -0.42
CA LYS A 257 5.04 16.90 -0.17
C LYS A 257 5.63 15.67 0.52
N GLN A 258 6.75 15.13 0.03
CA GLN A 258 7.38 13.95 0.62
C GLN A 258 7.85 14.15 2.06
N LYS A 259 8.34 15.36 2.40
CA LYS A 259 8.92 15.66 3.71
C LYS A 259 7.89 16.15 4.74
N PHE A 260 6.83 16.85 4.32
CA PHE A 260 5.90 17.55 5.22
C PHE A 260 4.43 17.13 5.11
N THR A 261 4.09 16.16 4.27
CA THR A 261 2.76 15.56 4.24
C THR A 261 2.75 14.30 5.10
N ALA A 262 1.80 14.19 6.01
CA ALA A 262 1.57 12.96 6.78
C ALA A 262 1.32 11.81 5.79
N LYS A 263 2.11 10.74 5.90
CA LYS A 263 1.84 9.50 5.16
C LYS A 263 0.80 8.73 5.97
N ALA A 264 -0.29 8.32 5.35
CA ALA A 264 -1.08 7.22 5.90
C ALA A 264 -0.14 6.01 6.01
N GLY A 265 0.09 5.52 7.22
CA GLY A 265 1.13 4.51 7.50
C GLY A 265 0.85 3.15 6.87
N GLN A 266 -0.34 2.92 6.34
CA GLN A 266 -0.79 1.64 5.82
C GLN A 266 -1.44 1.81 4.45
N PHE A 267 -1.14 0.88 3.54
CA PHE A 267 -1.89 0.73 2.30
C PHE A 267 -3.31 0.29 2.66
N PRO A 268 -4.37 0.96 2.15
CA PRO A 268 -5.73 0.66 2.56
C PRO A 268 -6.11 -0.79 2.24
N ASP A 269 -6.81 -1.43 3.18
CA ASP A 269 -7.33 -2.81 3.10
C ASP A 269 -6.29 -3.93 2.97
N ALA A 270 -5.00 -3.67 3.21
CA ALA A 270 -3.95 -4.69 3.18
C ALA A 270 -3.77 -5.38 4.55
N ASN A 271 -4.86 -5.91 5.11
CA ASN A 271 -4.92 -6.34 6.53
C ASN A 271 -4.65 -7.84 6.76
N TYR A 272 -4.58 -8.64 5.69
CA TYR A 272 -4.34 -10.09 5.77
C TYR A 272 -3.64 -10.59 4.50
N PRO A 273 -3.02 -11.79 4.49
CA PRO A 273 -2.34 -12.32 3.32
C PRO A 273 -3.26 -12.39 2.10
N LEU A 274 -2.74 -12.08 0.91
CA LEU A 274 -3.47 -12.10 -0.37
C LEU A 274 -4.60 -11.07 -0.48
N SER A 275 -4.80 -10.19 0.51
CA SER A 275 -5.75 -9.08 0.41
C SER A 275 -5.37 -8.12 -0.72
N VAL A 276 -4.07 -7.77 -0.81
CA VAL A 276 -3.52 -6.91 -1.85
C VAL A 276 -2.14 -7.42 -2.25
N ILE A 277 -1.97 -7.73 -3.52
CA ILE A 277 -0.67 -8.00 -4.13
C ILE A 277 -0.28 -6.83 -5.04
N GLN A 278 0.97 -6.41 -5.00
CA GLN A 278 1.53 -5.46 -5.95
C GLN A 278 2.42 -6.16 -6.97
N ILE A 279 2.23 -5.86 -8.26
CA ILE A 279 3.05 -6.39 -9.34
C ILE A 279 3.74 -5.24 -10.07
N ASP A 280 5.00 -5.46 -10.43
CA ASP A 280 5.79 -4.54 -11.26
C ASP A 280 6.85 -5.31 -12.05
N HIS A 281 7.36 -4.68 -13.10
CA HIS A 281 8.42 -5.21 -13.95
C HIS A 281 9.65 -4.30 -13.91
N THR A 282 10.83 -4.89 -13.94
CA THR A 282 12.08 -4.12 -14.04
C THR A 282 13.12 -4.87 -14.86
N PRO A 283 13.97 -4.18 -15.64
CA PRO A 283 15.18 -4.81 -16.17
C PRO A 283 16.11 -5.17 -15.01
N VAL A 284 16.63 -6.39 -14.99
CA VAL A 284 17.61 -6.82 -13.97
C VAL A 284 18.96 -6.19 -14.30
N ASP A 285 19.64 -5.59 -13.31
CA ASP A 285 20.97 -4.98 -13.47
C ASP A 285 22.10 -6.03 -13.57
N LEU A 286 21.91 -7.03 -14.43
CA LEU A 286 22.84 -8.14 -14.63
C LEU A 286 22.90 -8.54 -16.10
N ILE A 287 24.11 -8.67 -16.64
CA ILE A 287 24.33 -9.24 -17.97
C ILE A 287 24.46 -10.76 -17.81
N LEU A 288 23.60 -11.49 -18.51
CA LEU A 288 23.64 -12.95 -18.56
C LEU A 288 24.46 -13.42 -19.75
N VAL A 289 24.87 -14.69 -19.70
CA VAL A 289 25.50 -15.42 -20.80
C VAL A 289 24.60 -16.52 -21.37
N ASP A 290 24.87 -16.96 -22.59
CA ASP A 290 24.16 -18.11 -23.18
C ASP A 290 24.60 -19.45 -22.59
N ASP A 291 23.73 -20.45 -22.63
CA ASP A 291 23.99 -21.76 -22.02
C ASP A 291 25.14 -22.55 -22.67
N LYS A 292 25.46 -22.29 -23.95
CA LYS A 292 26.35 -23.15 -24.75
C LYS A 292 27.77 -22.60 -24.85
N HIS A 293 27.91 -21.33 -25.18
CA HIS A 293 29.16 -20.64 -25.46
C HIS A 293 29.59 -19.71 -24.32
N ARG A 294 28.73 -19.51 -23.31
CA ARG A 294 28.97 -18.62 -22.16
C ARG A 294 29.33 -17.20 -22.59
N ARG A 295 28.72 -16.71 -23.68
CA ARG A 295 28.92 -15.35 -24.18
C ARG A 295 27.78 -14.42 -23.75
N PRO A 296 28.05 -13.11 -23.54
CA PRO A 296 27.04 -12.17 -23.08
C PRO A 296 25.82 -12.07 -24.01
N ILE A 297 24.62 -12.30 -23.46
CA ILE A 297 23.32 -12.18 -24.16
C ILE A 297 22.50 -10.98 -23.69
N GLY A 298 23.01 -10.20 -22.73
CA GLY A 298 22.39 -8.97 -22.23
C GLY A 298 21.50 -9.19 -21.01
N ARG A 299 20.71 -8.17 -20.67
CA ARG A 299 19.91 -8.13 -19.43
C ARG A 299 18.56 -8.83 -19.60
N PRO A 300 18.09 -9.62 -18.62
CA PRO A 300 16.72 -10.09 -18.57
C PRO A 300 15.80 -9.03 -17.94
N PHE A 301 14.51 -9.21 -18.09
CA PHE A 301 13.47 -8.54 -17.31
C PHE A 301 12.95 -9.50 -16.24
N ILE A 302 12.59 -8.96 -15.08
CA ILE A 302 11.88 -9.68 -14.03
C ILE A 302 10.54 -8.99 -13.78
N THR A 303 9.49 -9.79 -13.75
CA THR A 303 8.18 -9.45 -13.21
C THR A 303 8.11 -10.06 -11.82
N VAL A 304 7.73 -9.29 -10.80
CA VAL A 304 7.65 -9.80 -9.43
C VAL A 304 6.40 -9.30 -8.74
N ALA A 305 5.82 -10.16 -7.91
CA ALA A 305 4.62 -9.92 -7.14
C ALA A 305 4.94 -9.98 -5.64
N ILE A 306 4.48 -8.97 -4.89
CA ILE A 306 4.63 -8.90 -3.43
C ILE A 306 3.28 -8.78 -2.73
N ASP A 307 3.09 -9.57 -1.68
CA ASP A 307 1.96 -9.42 -0.76
C ASP A 307 2.17 -8.20 0.15
N VAL A 308 1.20 -7.28 0.16
CA VAL A 308 1.32 -6.01 0.88
C VAL A 308 1.13 -6.19 2.39
N TYR A 309 0.53 -7.28 2.86
CA TYR A 309 0.43 -7.55 4.29
C TYR A 309 1.76 -8.09 4.83
N SER A 310 2.22 -9.21 4.29
CA SER A 310 3.36 -9.98 4.80
C SER A 310 4.71 -9.55 4.26
N ARG A 311 4.77 -8.82 3.13
CA ARG A 311 6.00 -8.58 2.34
C ARG A 311 6.55 -9.82 1.64
N MET A 312 5.85 -10.96 1.67
CA MET A 312 6.26 -12.15 0.94
C MET A 312 6.24 -11.88 -0.57
N VAL A 313 7.26 -12.38 -1.26
CA VAL A 313 7.19 -12.55 -2.71
C VAL A 313 6.21 -13.70 -2.97
N THR A 314 5.19 -13.47 -3.78
CA THR A 314 4.14 -14.46 -4.05
C THR A 314 4.36 -15.16 -5.39
N GLY A 315 4.83 -14.42 -6.39
CA GLY A 315 5.09 -14.92 -7.74
C GLY A 315 6.13 -14.08 -8.47
N TYR A 316 6.71 -14.64 -9.53
CA TYR A 316 7.69 -13.97 -10.36
C TYR A 316 7.76 -14.57 -11.75
N TYR A 317 8.28 -13.83 -12.73
CA TYR A 317 8.61 -14.36 -14.05
C TYR A 317 9.84 -13.63 -14.61
N ILE A 318 10.89 -14.39 -14.97
CA ILE A 318 12.13 -13.86 -15.56
C ILE A 318 12.14 -14.25 -17.03
N SER A 319 12.40 -13.28 -17.91
CA SER A 319 12.52 -13.52 -19.35
C SER A 319 13.52 -12.59 -20.01
N LEU A 320 14.06 -13.00 -21.16
CA LEU A 320 14.84 -12.15 -22.04
C LEU A 320 13.95 -11.27 -22.94
N ASP A 321 12.63 -11.48 -22.93
CA ASP A 321 11.66 -10.64 -23.61
C ASP A 321 11.27 -9.44 -22.77
N ALA A 322 10.82 -8.38 -23.45
CA ALA A 322 10.31 -7.21 -22.78
C ALA A 322 9.02 -7.56 -21.99
N PRO A 323 8.67 -6.76 -20.96
CA PRO A 323 7.40 -6.89 -20.27
C PRO A 323 6.21 -6.93 -21.24
N SER A 324 5.26 -7.81 -20.94
CA SER A 324 4.11 -8.09 -21.78
C SER A 324 2.99 -8.68 -20.93
N VAL A 325 1.78 -8.77 -21.50
CA VAL A 325 0.65 -9.47 -20.88
C VAL A 325 1.07 -10.87 -20.43
N THR A 326 1.80 -11.62 -21.26
CA THR A 326 2.31 -12.95 -20.91
C THR A 326 3.19 -12.92 -19.67
N SER A 327 4.07 -11.93 -19.53
CA SER A 327 4.95 -11.80 -18.36
C SER A 327 4.14 -11.58 -17.07
N VAL A 328 3.09 -10.74 -17.14
CA VAL A 328 2.14 -10.52 -16.03
C VAL A 328 1.39 -11.80 -15.71
N SER A 329 0.82 -12.45 -16.73
CA SER A 329 0.03 -13.67 -16.58
C SER A 329 0.84 -14.81 -15.95
N MET A 330 2.08 -15.03 -16.40
CA MET A 330 2.98 -16.02 -15.79
C MET A 330 3.28 -15.70 -14.33
N CYS A 331 3.46 -14.42 -13.99
CA CYS A 331 3.70 -14.00 -12.62
C CYS A 331 2.47 -14.22 -11.72
N ILE A 332 1.27 -13.88 -12.22
CA ILE A 332 0.00 -14.11 -11.50
C ILE A 332 -0.24 -15.62 -11.31
N SER A 333 -0.10 -16.42 -12.36
CA SER A 333 -0.22 -17.87 -12.30
C SER A 333 0.74 -18.48 -11.27
N ARG A 334 2.02 -18.07 -11.32
CA ARG A 334 3.01 -18.46 -10.30
C ARG A 334 2.69 -17.92 -8.92
N SER A 335 1.93 -16.85 -8.78
CA SER A 335 1.46 -16.34 -7.49
C SER A 335 0.36 -17.21 -6.89
N ILE A 336 -0.58 -17.65 -7.72
CA ILE A 336 -1.77 -18.38 -7.28
C ILE A 336 -1.45 -19.86 -7.05
N LEU A 337 -0.58 -20.47 -7.87
CA LEU A 337 -0.30 -21.90 -7.81
C LEU A 337 0.78 -22.26 -6.77
N PRO A 338 0.73 -23.49 -6.21
CA PRO A 338 1.85 -24.08 -5.49
C PRO A 338 3.12 -24.10 -6.34
N LYS A 339 4.27 -23.96 -5.68
CA LYS A 339 5.58 -23.77 -6.32
C LYS A 339 6.51 -24.97 -6.14
N ASP A 340 6.02 -26.09 -5.63
CA ASP A 340 6.82 -27.29 -5.35
C ASP A 340 7.46 -27.87 -6.61
N GLU A 341 6.69 -27.99 -7.70
CA GLU A 341 7.21 -28.42 -9.01
C GLU A 341 8.27 -27.46 -9.56
N LEU A 342 8.07 -26.15 -9.38
CA LEU A 342 9.03 -25.13 -9.79
C LEU A 342 10.32 -25.27 -8.98
N LEU A 343 10.24 -25.44 -7.67
CA LEU A 343 11.43 -25.61 -6.82
C LEU A 343 12.18 -26.91 -7.18
N LEU A 344 11.45 -27.99 -7.46
CA LEU A 344 12.02 -29.25 -7.92
C LEU A 344 12.77 -29.09 -9.25
N GLU A 345 12.22 -28.35 -10.22
CA GLU A 345 12.86 -28.07 -11.52
C GLU A 345 14.23 -27.37 -11.38
N PHE A 346 14.43 -26.61 -10.31
CA PHE A 346 15.69 -25.92 -10.01
C PHE A 346 16.58 -26.67 -9.00
N GLY A 347 16.18 -27.89 -8.60
CA GLY A 347 16.90 -28.71 -7.63
C GLY A 347 16.90 -28.11 -6.22
N LEU A 348 15.77 -27.54 -5.82
CA LEU A 348 15.52 -26.95 -4.50
C LEU A 348 14.43 -27.73 -3.74
N SER A 349 14.49 -29.06 -3.78
CA SER A 349 13.47 -29.97 -3.21
C SER A 349 13.26 -29.80 -1.70
N ASP A 350 14.28 -29.37 -0.96
CA ASP A 350 14.22 -29.21 0.50
C ASP A 350 13.73 -27.81 0.92
N VAL A 351 13.55 -26.92 -0.05
CA VAL A 351 13.09 -25.55 0.18
C VAL A 351 11.56 -25.53 0.13
N LYS A 352 10.94 -24.85 1.09
CA LYS A 352 9.48 -24.68 1.13
C LYS A 352 9.10 -23.23 0.82
N TRP A 353 8.21 -23.06 -0.16
CA TRP A 353 7.62 -21.76 -0.49
C TRP A 353 6.09 -21.86 -0.50
N ASN A 354 5.52 -22.03 0.70
CA ASN A 354 4.10 -22.23 0.96
C ASN A 354 3.28 -20.93 0.85
N VAL A 355 3.43 -20.23 -0.28
CA VAL A 355 2.73 -18.99 -0.60
C VAL A 355 1.98 -19.20 -1.90
N PHE A 356 0.68 -19.41 -1.82
CA PHE A 356 -0.20 -19.64 -2.96
C PHE A 356 -1.63 -19.23 -2.58
N GLY A 357 -2.52 -19.14 -3.57
CA GLY A 357 -3.92 -18.77 -3.38
C GLY A 357 -4.35 -17.55 -4.20
N MET A 358 -5.66 -17.36 -4.30
CA MET A 358 -6.26 -16.29 -5.09
C MET A 358 -6.21 -14.95 -4.35
N PRO A 359 -5.57 -13.90 -4.92
CA PRO A 359 -5.61 -12.58 -4.31
C PRO A 359 -6.98 -11.91 -4.43
N LYS A 360 -7.35 -11.09 -3.46
CA LYS A 360 -8.55 -10.25 -3.54
C LYS A 360 -8.33 -9.05 -4.44
N LYS A 361 -7.17 -8.41 -4.34
CA LYS A 361 -6.80 -7.28 -5.20
C LYS A 361 -5.40 -7.46 -5.77
N ILE A 362 -5.25 -7.14 -7.05
CA ILE A 362 -3.95 -6.97 -7.70
C ILE A 362 -3.80 -5.49 -8.04
N HIS A 363 -2.75 -4.88 -7.50
CA HIS A 363 -2.47 -3.47 -7.66
C HIS A 363 -1.24 -3.25 -8.55
N VAL A 364 -1.43 -2.59 -9.67
CA VAL A 364 -0.46 -2.52 -10.78
C VAL A 364 -0.21 -1.09 -11.22
N ASP A 365 0.88 -0.87 -11.95
CA ASP A 365 1.11 0.43 -12.59
C ASP A 365 0.17 0.63 -13.80
N ASN A 366 0.26 1.78 -14.47
CA ASN A 366 -0.58 2.09 -15.64
C ASN A 366 0.00 1.57 -16.97
N GLY A 367 0.88 0.57 -16.95
CA GLY A 367 1.44 -0.07 -18.14
C GLY A 367 0.36 -0.63 -19.07
N SER A 368 0.63 -0.60 -20.38
CA SER A 368 -0.31 -1.09 -21.41
C SER A 368 -0.57 -2.60 -21.31
N ASP A 369 0.44 -3.34 -20.85
CA ASP A 369 0.40 -4.75 -20.52
C ASP A 369 -0.60 -5.09 -19.41
N PHE A 370 -0.71 -4.24 -18.38
CA PHE A 370 -1.71 -4.41 -17.32
C PHE A 370 -3.13 -4.01 -17.75
N ARG A 371 -3.26 -3.19 -18.80
CA ARG A 371 -4.56 -2.72 -19.32
C ARG A 371 -5.20 -3.66 -20.34
N ALA A 372 -4.59 -4.80 -20.66
CA ALA A 372 -5.16 -5.75 -21.59
C ALA A 372 -6.56 -6.22 -21.15
N GLU A 373 -7.53 -6.18 -22.06
CA GLU A 373 -8.91 -6.57 -21.80
C GLU A 373 -9.01 -8.04 -21.34
N SER A 374 -8.19 -8.92 -21.95
CA SER A 374 -8.13 -10.34 -21.57
C SER A 374 -7.71 -10.51 -20.10
N LEU A 375 -6.74 -9.73 -19.63
CA LEU A 375 -6.27 -9.79 -18.25
C LEU A 375 -7.36 -9.30 -17.28
N GLN A 376 -8.01 -8.18 -17.58
CA GLN A 376 -9.12 -7.65 -16.77
C GLN A 376 -10.28 -8.65 -16.65
N LYS A 377 -10.67 -9.26 -17.77
CA LYS A 377 -11.72 -10.30 -17.80
C LYS A 377 -11.36 -11.51 -16.96
N SER A 378 -10.11 -11.99 -17.06
CA SER A 378 -9.65 -13.15 -16.30
C SER A 378 -9.55 -12.85 -14.80
N CYS A 379 -9.07 -11.67 -14.42
CA CYS A 379 -9.12 -11.23 -13.03
C CYS A 379 -10.56 -11.22 -12.50
N ALA A 380 -11.49 -10.61 -13.23
CA ALA A 380 -12.89 -10.55 -12.82
C ALA A 380 -13.55 -11.94 -12.71
N PHE A 381 -13.27 -12.83 -13.66
CA PHE A 381 -13.76 -14.22 -13.65
C PHE A 381 -13.30 -14.98 -12.40
N HIS A 382 -12.03 -14.79 -12.01
CA HIS A 382 -11.44 -15.41 -10.82
C HIS A 382 -11.70 -14.63 -9.51
N GLY A 383 -12.57 -13.61 -9.54
CA GLY A 383 -12.92 -12.80 -8.37
C GLY A 383 -11.80 -11.89 -7.85
N ILE A 384 -10.81 -11.59 -8.70
CA ILE A 384 -9.71 -10.68 -8.41
C ILE A 384 -10.06 -9.26 -8.89
N ASN A 385 -9.98 -8.30 -7.98
CA ASN A 385 -10.10 -6.88 -8.34
C ASN A 385 -8.76 -6.31 -8.83
N LEU A 386 -8.68 -5.95 -10.12
CA LEU A 386 -7.49 -5.33 -10.71
C LEU A 386 -7.55 -3.81 -10.56
N GLU A 387 -6.67 -3.25 -9.73
CA GLU A 387 -6.62 -1.82 -9.43
C GLU A 387 -5.34 -1.16 -9.99
N PHE A 388 -5.51 -0.02 -10.65
CA PHE A 388 -4.40 0.76 -11.18
C PHE A 388 -3.95 1.83 -10.20
N ARG A 389 -2.63 2.00 -10.06
CA ARG A 389 -2.02 3.10 -9.29
C ARG A 389 -2.64 4.44 -9.68
N PRO A 390 -3.12 5.27 -8.73
CA PRO A 390 -3.55 6.63 -9.03
C PRO A 390 -2.40 7.45 -9.64
N VAL A 391 -2.70 8.24 -10.67
CA VAL A 391 -1.69 9.05 -11.36
C VAL A 391 -1.03 10.02 -10.38
N ALA A 392 0.31 10.11 -10.45
CA ALA A 392 1.14 10.99 -9.62
C ALA A 392 1.08 10.74 -8.09
N ARG A 393 0.73 9.52 -7.67
CA ARG A 393 0.77 9.08 -6.26
C ARG A 393 1.76 7.91 -6.06
N PRO A 394 3.08 8.17 -5.98
CA PRO A 394 4.09 7.13 -5.81
C PRO A 394 3.96 6.34 -4.49
N GLU A 395 3.26 6.91 -3.50
CA GLU A 395 2.99 6.24 -2.22
C GLU A 395 2.29 4.87 -2.37
N TYR A 396 1.52 4.65 -3.44
CA TYR A 396 0.82 3.38 -3.67
C TYR A 396 1.70 2.28 -4.32
N GLY A 397 2.93 2.58 -4.74
CA GLY A 397 3.90 1.61 -5.28
C GLY A 397 5.08 1.30 -4.34
N GLY A 398 5.10 1.89 -3.15
CA GLY A 398 6.30 1.89 -2.31
C GLY A 398 6.76 0.52 -1.80
N HIS A 399 5.90 -0.50 -1.78
CA HIS A 399 6.26 -1.85 -1.32
C HIS A 399 7.00 -2.61 -2.41
N ILE A 400 6.44 -2.66 -3.62
CA ILE A 400 7.08 -3.32 -4.77
C ILE A 400 8.36 -2.60 -5.21
N GLU A 401 8.38 -1.26 -5.19
CA GLU A 401 9.60 -0.47 -5.46
C GLU A 401 10.71 -0.78 -4.45
N ARG A 402 10.37 -0.91 -3.15
CA ARG A 402 11.34 -1.27 -2.12
C ARG A 402 11.85 -2.69 -2.30
N LEU A 403 10.98 -3.65 -2.60
CA LEU A 403 11.38 -5.03 -2.88
C LEU A 403 12.35 -5.08 -4.06
N ILE A 404 12.01 -4.42 -5.17
CA ILE A 404 12.87 -4.35 -6.36
C ILE A 404 14.24 -3.75 -6.00
N GLY A 405 14.27 -2.65 -5.25
CA GLY A 405 15.51 -2.05 -4.78
C GLY A 405 16.35 -2.99 -3.90
N THR A 406 15.70 -3.78 -3.04
CA THR A 406 16.37 -4.79 -2.20
C THR A 406 16.93 -5.93 -3.04
N ILE A 407 16.18 -6.44 -4.03
CA ILE A 407 16.66 -7.47 -4.97
C ILE A 407 17.86 -6.93 -5.76
N MET A 408 17.78 -5.72 -6.31
CA MET A 408 18.85 -5.17 -7.15
C MET A 408 20.16 -4.97 -6.36
N LYS A 409 20.08 -4.62 -5.08
CA LYS A 409 21.27 -4.57 -4.21
C LYS A 409 22.01 -5.90 -4.15
N ARG A 410 21.28 -7.01 -4.04
CA ARG A 410 21.87 -8.36 -4.05
C ARG A 410 22.37 -8.75 -5.44
N VAL A 411 21.67 -8.34 -6.50
CA VAL A 411 22.13 -8.54 -7.88
C VAL A 411 23.45 -7.80 -8.15
N HIS A 412 23.68 -6.64 -7.51
CA HIS A 412 24.94 -5.90 -7.64
C HIS A 412 26.15 -6.62 -7.00
N GLU A 413 25.92 -7.65 -6.19
CA GLU A 413 26.99 -8.51 -5.65
C GLU A 413 27.43 -9.58 -6.68
N LEU A 414 26.68 -9.75 -7.78
CA LEU A 414 26.92 -10.79 -8.78
C LEU A 414 27.88 -10.34 -9.89
N PRO A 415 28.69 -11.28 -10.44
CA PRO A 415 29.55 -11.01 -11.58
C PRO A 415 28.72 -10.66 -12.84
N GLY A 416 29.10 -9.57 -13.50
CA GLY A 416 28.40 -9.06 -14.69
C GLY A 416 27.31 -8.05 -14.40
N THR A 417 27.20 -7.53 -13.17
CA THR A 417 26.25 -6.48 -12.83
C THR A 417 26.50 -5.20 -13.62
N THR A 418 25.43 -4.46 -13.96
CA THR A 418 25.53 -3.18 -14.68
C THR A 418 25.55 -1.96 -13.76
N PHE A 419 25.33 -2.14 -12.46
CA PHE A 419 25.10 -1.08 -11.46
C PHE A 419 23.94 -0.12 -11.83
N SER A 420 23.47 0.65 -10.84
CA SER A 420 22.37 1.61 -11.05
C SER A 420 22.85 2.98 -11.56
N ASN A 421 24.14 3.31 -11.40
CA ASN A 421 24.69 4.63 -11.70
C ASN A 421 25.99 4.58 -12.50
N ILE A 422 26.16 5.52 -13.44
CA ILE A 422 27.37 5.67 -14.26
C ILE A 422 28.62 5.87 -13.38
N LYS A 423 28.48 6.52 -12.22
CA LYS A 423 29.59 6.71 -11.27
C LYS A 423 30.01 5.43 -10.55
N GLU A 424 29.09 4.50 -10.32
CA GLU A 424 29.38 3.20 -9.68
C GLU A 424 30.03 2.24 -10.68
N LYS A 425 29.76 2.43 -11.97
CA LYS A 425 30.29 1.61 -13.04
C LYS A 425 31.81 1.78 -13.25
N ASP A 426 32.35 2.98 -13.01
CA ASP A 426 33.77 3.32 -13.19
C ASP A 426 34.42 2.61 -14.42
N GLU A 427 35.51 1.87 -14.25
CA GLU A 427 36.16 1.04 -15.29
C GLU A 427 35.59 -0.40 -15.40
N TYR A 428 34.56 -0.75 -14.64
CA TYR A 428 34.00 -2.11 -14.59
C TYR A 428 33.32 -2.50 -15.90
N ASN A 429 33.83 -3.57 -16.52
CA ASN A 429 33.26 -4.11 -17.75
C ASN A 429 32.28 -5.26 -17.46
N SER A 430 30.99 -4.92 -17.30
CA SER A 430 29.92 -5.88 -17.02
C SER A 430 29.83 -7.03 -18.02
N GLU A 431 30.15 -6.81 -19.31
CA GLU A 431 30.07 -7.88 -20.31
C GLU A 431 31.22 -8.88 -20.16
N LYS A 432 32.43 -8.39 -19.86
CA LYS A 432 33.58 -9.28 -19.62
C LYS A 432 33.43 -10.11 -18.35
N HIS A 433 32.75 -9.57 -17.34
CA HIS A 433 32.52 -10.26 -16.08
C HIS A 433 31.23 -11.07 -16.05
N ALA A 434 30.36 -10.97 -17.06
CA ALA A 434 29.15 -11.76 -17.14
C ALA A 434 29.48 -13.26 -17.13
N SER A 435 28.93 -13.98 -16.15
CA SER A 435 29.19 -15.41 -16.02
C SER A 435 27.93 -16.25 -15.90
N LEU A 436 26.80 -15.72 -15.43
CA LEU A 436 25.60 -16.52 -15.14
C LEU A 436 24.69 -16.70 -16.35
N THR A 437 24.16 -17.91 -16.54
CA THR A 437 23.05 -18.15 -17.49
C THR A 437 21.71 -17.74 -16.91
N LEU A 438 20.67 -17.72 -17.74
CA LEU A 438 19.31 -17.46 -17.27
C LEU A 438 18.85 -18.48 -16.22
N HIS A 439 19.14 -19.76 -16.44
CA HIS A 439 18.76 -20.82 -15.50
C HIS A 439 19.52 -20.72 -14.17
N GLU A 440 20.83 -20.44 -14.22
CA GLU A 440 21.65 -20.24 -13.01
C GLU A 440 21.19 -19.00 -12.23
N PHE A 441 20.86 -17.92 -12.92
CA PHE A 441 20.33 -16.71 -12.29
C PHE A 441 18.95 -16.93 -11.67
N GLU A 442 18.04 -17.65 -12.34
CA GLU A 442 16.72 -17.95 -11.77
C GLU A 442 16.84 -18.89 -10.56
N LYS A 443 17.76 -19.87 -10.58
CA LYS A 443 18.09 -20.68 -9.40
C LYS A 443 18.57 -19.80 -8.25
N TRP A 444 19.55 -18.93 -8.52
CA TRP A 444 20.08 -18.01 -7.51
C TRP A 444 18.98 -17.10 -6.95
N PHE A 445 18.11 -16.57 -7.81
CA PHE A 445 16.99 -15.72 -7.41
C PHE A 445 16.02 -16.46 -6.48
N LEU A 446 15.64 -17.69 -6.84
CA LEU A 446 14.79 -18.57 -6.02
C LEU A 446 15.42 -18.86 -4.64
N THR A 447 16.71 -19.20 -4.62
CA THR A 447 17.44 -19.42 -3.37
C THR A 447 17.47 -18.15 -2.53
N TYR A 448 17.77 -17.00 -3.13
CA TYR A 448 17.80 -15.72 -2.43
C TYR A 448 16.44 -15.36 -1.80
N ILE A 449 15.35 -15.45 -2.57
CA ILE A 449 14.04 -15.04 -2.05
C ILE A 449 13.58 -15.96 -0.92
N THR A 450 13.77 -17.29 -1.07
CA THR A 450 13.24 -18.29 -0.14
C THR A 450 14.10 -18.48 1.10
N MET A 451 15.43 -18.35 0.99
CA MET A 451 16.35 -18.66 2.08
C MET A 451 16.94 -17.43 2.76
N ASP A 452 16.90 -16.24 2.14
CA ASP A 452 17.42 -15.00 2.74
C ASP A 452 16.31 -13.96 2.91
N TYR A 453 15.66 -13.51 1.83
CA TYR A 453 14.70 -12.40 1.91
C TYR A 453 13.45 -12.73 2.74
N HIS A 454 12.82 -13.90 2.52
CA HIS A 454 11.63 -14.31 3.27
C HIS A 454 11.93 -14.58 4.75
N GLU A 455 13.17 -14.92 5.09
CA GLU A 455 13.62 -15.24 6.45
C GLU A 455 14.16 -14.01 7.21
N SER A 456 14.62 -12.99 6.49
CA SER A 456 15.21 -11.79 7.08
C SER A 456 14.16 -10.87 7.72
N ILE A 457 14.48 -10.31 8.88
CA ILE A 457 13.61 -9.36 9.59
C ILE A 457 13.40 -8.10 8.72
N HIS A 458 12.15 -7.80 8.42
CA HIS A 458 11.75 -6.63 7.65
C HIS A 458 11.41 -5.47 8.58
N SER A 459 12.23 -4.41 8.58
CA SER A 459 12.14 -3.26 9.50
C SER A 459 10.75 -2.63 9.67
N SER A 460 9.90 -2.60 8.64
CA SER A 460 8.56 -1.99 8.75
C SER A 460 7.50 -2.85 9.43
N ILE A 461 7.72 -4.16 9.54
CA ILE A 461 6.79 -5.12 10.18
C ILE A 461 7.45 -5.80 11.39
N GLU A 462 8.72 -5.48 11.66
CA GLU A 462 9.53 -5.96 12.78
C GLU A 462 9.61 -7.50 12.90
N ARG A 463 9.30 -8.20 11.81
CA ARG A 463 9.31 -9.66 11.68
C ARG A 463 9.80 -10.06 10.29
N SER A 464 10.11 -11.34 10.10
CA SER A 464 10.39 -11.86 8.75
C SER A 464 9.11 -11.92 7.92
N PRO A 465 9.19 -11.74 6.59
CA PRO A 465 8.03 -11.91 5.73
C PRO A 465 7.33 -13.25 5.89
N LYS A 466 8.10 -14.34 6.06
CA LYS A 466 7.58 -15.69 6.24
C LYS A 466 6.78 -15.82 7.53
N GLU A 467 7.26 -15.22 8.62
CA GLU A 467 6.56 -15.27 9.90
C GLU A 467 5.27 -14.44 9.86
N GLN A 468 5.32 -13.25 9.25
CA GLN A 468 4.11 -12.44 9.08
C GLN A 468 3.05 -13.15 8.22
N TRP A 469 3.47 -13.86 7.18
CA TRP A 469 2.59 -14.72 6.39
C TRP A 469 1.99 -15.84 7.24
N ARG A 470 2.81 -16.56 8.02
CA ARG A 470 2.36 -17.64 8.91
C ARG A 470 1.29 -17.14 9.89
N ILE A 471 1.52 -16.00 10.54
CA ILE A 471 0.56 -15.37 11.45
C ILE A 471 -0.75 -15.04 10.71
N GLY A 472 -0.66 -14.45 9.51
CA GLY A 472 -1.86 -14.13 8.73
C GLY A 472 -2.67 -15.36 8.31
N ILE A 473 -2.02 -16.50 8.06
CA ILE A 473 -2.69 -17.76 7.68
C ILE A 473 -3.27 -18.50 8.90
N PHE A 474 -2.49 -18.66 9.97
CA PHE A 474 -2.83 -19.53 11.10
C PHE A 474 -3.30 -18.79 12.35
N GLY A 475 -3.09 -17.48 12.42
CA GLY A 475 -3.32 -16.66 13.60
C GLY A 475 -2.16 -16.70 14.60
N GLU A 476 -2.23 -15.80 15.57
CA GLU A 476 -1.32 -15.74 16.72
C GLU A 476 -2.03 -15.04 17.89
N GLY A 477 -2.02 -15.66 19.07
CA GLY A 477 -2.68 -15.10 20.26
C GLY A 477 -4.18 -14.87 20.04
N PHE A 478 -4.60 -13.60 20.03
CA PHE A 478 -5.98 -13.18 19.80
C PHE A 478 -6.28 -12.87 18.32
N GLU A 479 -5.28 -12.87 17.44
CA GLU A 479 -5.46 -12.65 16.00
C GLU A 479 -5.88 -13.94 15.31
N SER A 480 -7.02 -13.92 14.62
CA SER A 480 -7.49 -15.05 13.83
C SER A 480 -6.81 -15.07 12.47
N GLY A 481 -6.28 -16.24 12.07
CA GLY A 481 -5.78 -16.45 10.71
C GLY A 481 -6.90 -16.63 9.69
N ILE A 482 -6.59 -16.41 8.42
CA ILE A 482 -7.55 -16.61 7.32
C ILE A 482 -7.71 -18.08 6.89
N GLY A 483 -6.90 -18.98 7.42
CA GLY A 483 -6.79 -20.38 6.98
C GLY A 483 -5.96 -20.53 5.71
N LEU A 484 -5.66 -21.78 5.34
CA LEU A 484 -4.95 -22.06 4.10
C LEU A 484 -5.84 -21.72 2.89
N PRO A 485 -5.35 -20.95 1.91
CA PRO A 485 -6.10 -20.69 0.69
C PRO A 485 -6.37 -21.97 -0.09
N PRO A 486 -7.53 -22.11 -0.75
CA PRO A 486 -7.80 -23.25 -1.61
C PRO A 486 -6.85 -23.23 -2.82
N ILE A 487 -6.40 -24.42 -3.22
CA ILE A 487 -5.64 -24.60 -4.45
C ILE A 487 -6.64 -24.82 -5.60
N PRO A 488 -6.52 -24.11 -6.73
CA PRO A 488 -7.35 -24.37 -7.91
C PRO A 488 -7.22 -25.82 -8.37
N SER A 489 -8.34 -26.52 -8.54
CA SER A 489 -8.38 -27.92 -8.96
C SER A 489 -7.76 -28.12 -10.35
N ASP A 490 -8.12 -27.25 -11.31
CA ASP A 490 -7.53 -27.25 -12.65
C ASP A 490 -6.49 -26.14 -12.78
N ARG A 491 -5.23 -26.52 -12.50
CA ARG A 491 -4.07 -25.63 -12.60
C ARG A 491 -3.80 -25.21 -14.04
N HIS A 492 -4.13 -26.05 -15.02
CA HIS A 492 -3.90 -25.78 -16.44
C HIS A 492 -4.92 -24.75 -16.96
N THR A 493 -6.20 -24.89 -16.63
CA THR A 493 -7.22 -23.92 -17.05
C THR A 493 -6.98 -22.54 -16.45
N LEU A 494 -6.66 -22.46 -15.14
CA LEU A 494 -6.35 -21.19 -14.46
C LEU A 494 -5.33 -20.36 -15.24
N VAL A 495 -4.30 -21.04 -15.69
CA VAL A 495 -3.13 -20.45 -16.30
C VAL A 495 -3.44 -19.94 -17.71
N LEU A 496 -4.28 -20.67 -18.45
CA LEU A 496 -4.72 -20.36 -19.79
C LEU A 496 -5.70 -19.21 -19.76
N ASP A 497 -6.51 -19.13 -18.70
CA ASP A 497 -7.36 -17.97 -18.47
C ASP A 497 -6.56 -16.69 -18.43
N PHE A 498 -5.38 -16.67 -17.82
CA PHE A 498 -4.55 -15.46 -17.84
C PHE A 498 -3.81 -15.25 -19.18
N MET A 499 -3.69 -16.24 -20.06
CA MET A 499 -3.05 -16.06 -21.37
C MET A 499 -3.87 -15.14 -22.31
N PRO A 500 -3.21 -14.48 -23.28
CA PRO A 500 -3.90 -13.72 -24.32
C PRO A 500 -5.02 -14.51 -25.00
N SER A 501 -6.17 -13.85 -25.21
CA SER A 501 -7.34 -14.46 -25.85
C SER A 501 -7.70 -13.78 -27.17
N ALA A 502 -8.28 -14.58 -28.06
CA ALA A 502 -8.87 -14.13 -29.31
C ALA A 502 -10.27 -14.74 -29.49
N LEU A 503 -11.23 -13.90 -29.86
CA LEU A 503 -12.56 -14.35 -30.27
C LEU A 503 -12.57 -14.62 -31.78
N ARG A 504 -12.87 -15.86 -32.18
CA ARG A 504 -12.89 -16.26 -33.59
C ARG A 504 -14.06 -17.18 -33.93
N THR A 505 -14.54 -17.08 -35.16
CA THR A 505 -15.52 -18.01 -35.72
C THR A 505 -14.82 -19.28 -36.18
N ILE A 506 -15.46 -20.43 -36.03
CA ILE A 506 -14.97 -21.71 -36.55
C ILE A 506 -15.58 -21.94 -37.94
N GLN A 507 -14.73 -22.18 -38.93
CA GLN A 507 -15.06 -22.42 -40.33
C GLN A 507 -14.74 -23.87 -40.71
N ARG A 508 -15.05 -24.27 -41.95
CA ARG A 508 -14.81 -25.65 -42.42
C ARG A 508 -13.34 -26.07 -42.37
N ASN A 509 -12.43 -25.11 -42.51
CA ASN A 509 -10.98 -25.31 -42.40
C ASN A 509 -10.44 -24.98 -40.99
N GLY A 510 -11.31 -24.97 -39.97
CA GLY A 510 -10.95 -24.64 -38.60
C GLY A 510 -11.02 -23.14 -38.30
N THR A 511 -10.02 -22.60 -37.63
CA THR A 511 -9.99 -21.18 -37.21
C THR A 511 -8.71 -20.49 -37.68
N THR A 512 -8.75 -19.17 -37.85
CA THR A 512 -7.58 -18.39 -38.27
C THR A 512 -7.23 -17.32 -37.23
N ILE A 513 -6.00 -17.37 -36.72
CA ILE A 513 -5.44 -16.42 -35.75
C ILE A 513 -4.08 -15.96 -36.27
N ASP A 514 -3.84 -14.65 -36.27
CA ASP A 514 -2.62 -14.01 -36.80
C ASP A 514 -2.23 -14.44 -38.24
N GLY A 515 -3.20 -14.91 -39.04
CA GLY A 515 -2.96 -15.40 -40.40
C GLY A 515 -2.57 -16.88 -40.50
N LEU A 516 -2.51 -17.58 -39.37
CA LEU A 516 -2.26 -19.02 -39.28
C LEU A 516 -3.57 -19.79 -39.12
N GLN A 517 -3.68 -20.93 -39.82
CA GLN A 517 -4.84 -21.82 -39.73
C GLN A 517 -4.60 -22.90 -38.67
N TYR A 518 -5.60 -23.12 -37.84
CA TYR A 518 -5.61 -24.09 -36.76
C TYR A 518 -6.80 -25.01 -36.91
N TYR A 519 -6.59 -26.31 -36.73
CA TYR A 519 -7.64 -27.31 -36.86
C TYR A 519 -7.39 -28.51 -35.95
N ASP A 520 -8.48 -29.00 -35.35
CA ASP A 520 -8.55 -30.25 -34.61
C ASP A 520 -10.01 -30.75 -34.65
N ALA A 521 -10.21 -32.05 -34.45
CA ALA A 521 -11.54 -32.67 -34.46
C ALA A 521 -12.47 -32.11 -33.38
N CYS A 522 -11.94 -31.59 -32.26
CA CYS A 522 -12.75 -30.93 -31.23
C CYS A 522 -13.52 -29.70 -31.73
N LEU A 523 -13.14 -29.12 -32.87
CA LEU A 523 -13.84 -27.98 -33.46
C LEU A 523 -15.07 -28.36 -34.30
N ASN A 524 -15.23 -29.64 -34.64
CA ASN A 524 -16.20 -30.09 -35.65
C ASN A 524 -17.64 -29.72 -35.33
N ASN A 525 -18.05 -29.83 -34.07
CA ASN A 525 -19.41 -29.54 -33.61
C ASN A 525 -19.75 -28.04 -33.71
N PHE A 526 -18.74 -27.19 -33.83
CA PHE A 526 -18.89 -25.73 -33.80
C PHE A 526 -18.68 -25.08 -35.18
N ILE A 527 -18.45 -25.88 -36.23
CA ILE A 527 -18.21 -25.38 -37.60
C ILE A 527 -19.44 -24.62 -38.12
N ASN A 528 -19.22 -23.35 -38.50
CA ASN A 528 -20.26 -22.42 -38.97
C ASN A 528 -21.44 -22.27 -38.01
N HIS A 529 -21.22 -22.50 -36.72
CA HIS A 529 -22.24 -22.28 -35.70
C HIS A 529 -22.75 -20.83 -35.74
N THR A 530 -24.06 -20.66 -35.60
CA THR A 530 -24.73 -19.36 -35.55
C THR A 530 -25.44 -19.18 -34.22
N ASP A 531 -25.47 -17.96 -33.71
CA ASP A 531 -26.29 -17.61 -32.55
C ASP A 531 -27.79 -17.56 -32.90
N ASP A 532 -28.63 -17.35 -31.89
CA ASP A 532 -30.09 -17.26 -32.04
C ASP A 532 -30.53 -16.13 -33.00
N ASN A 533 -29.64 -15.16 -33.26
CA ASN A 533 -29.88 -14.03 -34.16
C ASN A 533 -29.36 -14.31 -35.59
N GLY A 534 -28.86 -15.52 -35.87
CA GLY A 534 -28.32 -15.92 -37.17
C GLY A 534 -26.91 -15.39 -37.46
N ASN A 535 -26.22 -14.76 -36.50
CA ASN A 535 -24.85 -14.30 -36.66
C ASN A 535 -23.87 -15.43 -36.38
N LYS A 536 -22.73 -15.45 -37.08
CA LYS A 536 -21.67 -16.43 -36.79
C LYS A 536 -21.16 -16.28 -35.36
N THR A 537 -21.24 -17.36 -34.60
CA THR A 537 -20.78 -17.40 -33.21
C THR A 537 -19.26 -17.28 -33.16
N LYS A 538 -18.77 -16.46 -32.23
CA LYS A 538 -17.34 -16.32 -31.95
C LYS A 538 -17.01 -17.07 -30.67
N PHE A 539 -16.05 -17.96 -30.74
CA PHE A 539 -15.57 -18.76 -29.63
C PHE A 539 -14.24 -18.23 -29.10
N ILE A 540 -13.93 -18.57 -27.85
CA ILE A 540 -12.72 -18.14 -27.15
C ILE A 540 -11.57 -19.09 -27.49
N PHE A 541 -10.47 -18.51 -27.95
CA PHE A 541 -9.20 -19.19 -28.10
C PHE A 541 -8.14 -18.51 -27.24
N ARG A 542 -7.40 -19.27 -26.45
CA ARG A 542 -6.19 -18.80 -25.74
C ARG A 542 -4.97 -19.14 -26.55
N GLN A 543 -3.98 -18.27 -26.53
CA GLN A 543 -2.70 -18.47 -27.21
C GLN A 543 -1.57 -18.16 -26.25
N ASP A 544 -0.55 -19.00 -26.24
CA ASP A 544 0.73 -18.67 -25.62
C ASP A 544 1.63 -17.98 -26.66
N PRO A 545 1.95 -16.68 -26.54
CA PRO A 545 2.80 -15.99 -27.52
C PRO A 545 4.23 -16.53 -27.61
N ARG A 546 4.66 -17.34 -26.62
CA ARG A 546 5.97 -17.99 -26.61
C ARG A 546 6.04 -19.15 -27.60
N ASP A 547 4.89 -19.72 -27.96
CA ASP A 547 4.76 -20.79 -28.95
C ASP A 547 3.36 -20.82 -29.58
N ILE A 548 3.31 -20.46 -30.86
CA ILE A 548 2.06 -20.37 -31.62
C ILE A 548 1.70 -21.66 -32.35
N THR A 549 2.45 -22.76 -32.16
CA THR A 549 2.16 -24.03 -32.83
C THR A 549 0.84 -24.66 -32.37
N ARG A 550 0.34 -24.24 -31.21
CA ARG A 550 -0.93 -24.66 -30.66
C ARG A 550 -1.67 -23.46 -30.07
N ILE A 551 -2.99 -23.53 -30.13
CA ILE A 551 -3.90 -22.65 -29.40
C ILE A 551 -4.82 -23.53 -28.54
N TRP A 552 -5.57 -22.92 -27.62
CA TRP A 552 -6.50 -23.64 -26.76
C TRP A 552 -7.91 -23.12 -26.99
N PHE A 553 -8.76 -23.97 -27.54
CA PHE A 553 -10.18 -23.72 -27.74
C PHE A 553 -10.92 -23.95 -26.43
N TYR A 554 -11.70 -22.97 -25.98
CA TYR A 554 -12.62 -23.16 -24.87
C TYR A 554 -13.93 -23.72 -25.38
N ASP A 555 -14.22 -24.97 -25.03
CA ASP A 555 -15.49 -25.61 -25.34
C ASP A 555 -16.58 -25.09 -24.39
N PRO A 556 -17.62 -24.41 -24.90
CA PRO A 556 -18.67 -23.83 -24.07
C PRO A 556 -19.66 -24.87 -23.50
N GLU A 557 -19.69 -26.09 -24.02
CA GLU A 557 -20.55 -27.17 -23.54
C GLU A 557 -19.82 -27.98 -22.45
N LEU A 558 -18.55 -28.31 -22.69
CA LEU A 558 -17.72 -29.08 -21.76
C LEU A 558 -16.99 -28.21 -20.73
N LEU A 559 -17.04 -26.89 -20.86
CA LEU A 559 -16.45 -25.89 -19.96
C LEU A 559 -14.94 -26.07 -19.72
N GLN A 560 -14.21 -26.57 -20.72
CA GLN A 560 -12.77 -26.86 -20.62
C GLN A 560 -12.01 -26.48 -21.89
N TYR A 561 -10.68 -26.40 -21.76
CA TYR A 561 -9.79 -26.07 -22.88
C TYR A 561 -9.28 -27.31 -23.62
N PHE A 562 -9.42 -27.30 -24.95
CA PHE A 562 -8.84 -28.30 -25.85
C PHE A 562 -7.70 -27.71 -26.67
N PRO A 563 -6.55 -28.39 -26.77
CA PRO A 563 -5.45 -27.90 -27.57
C PRO A 563 -5.70 -28.16 -29.06
N VAL A 564 -5.61 -27.12 -29.87
CA VAL A 564 -5.78 -27.15 -31.32
C VAL A 564 -4.43 -26.82 -31.97
N PRO A 565 -3.77 -27.76 -32.65
CA PRO A 565 -2.53 -27.50 -33.35
C PRO A 565 -2.76 -26.67 -34.61
N LEU A 566 -1.67 -26.15 -35.16
CA LEU A 566 -1.67 -25.65 -36.53
C LEU A 566 -2.18 -26.74 -37.49
N ALA A 567 -3.00 -26.33 -38.46
CA ALA A 567 -3.45 -27.23 -39.52
C ALA A 567 -2.24 -27.79 -40.30
N ASN A 568 -1.22 -26.96 -40.50
CA ASN A 568 0.06 -27.35 -41.06
C ASN A 568 1.11 -27.56 -39.95
N GLN A 569 1.31 -28.82 -39.57
CA GLN A 569 2.18 -29.22 -38.46
C GLN A 569 3.68 -29.26 -38.82
N VAL A 570 4.07 -28.81 -40.01
CA VAL A 570 5.48 -28.73 -40.43
C VAL A 570 6.22 -27.62 -39.67
N LEU A 571 5.51 -26.63 -39.10
CA LEU A 571 6.16 -25.56 -38.34
C LEU A 571 6.77 -26.07 -37.04
N PRO A 572 8.08 -25.84 -36.80
CA PRO A 572 8.65 -26.07 -35.48
C PRO A 572 8.09 -25.06 -34.47
N PRO A 573 8.22 -25.34 -33.16
CA PRO A 573 7.88 -24.38 -32.10
C PRO A 573 8.48 -23.00 -32.37
N ILE A 574 7.62 -21.99 -32.44
CA ILE A 574 8.01 -20.62 -32.79
C ILE A 574 7.19 -19.61 -32.00
N SER A 575 7.84 -18.56 -31.50
CA SER A 575 7.14 -17.48 -30.82
C SER A 575 6.37 -16.58 -31.79
N LEU A 576 5.30 -15.94 -31.31
CA LEU A 576 4.49 -14.99 -32.07
C LEU A 576 5.33 -13.81 -32.57
N TRP A 577 6.32 -13.38 -31.78
CA TRP A 577 7.21 -12.29 -32.17
C TRP A 577 8.11 -12.66 -33.35
N GLU A 578 8.70 -13.87 -33.32
CA GLU A 578 9.53 -14.37 -34.43
C GLU A 578 8.71 -14.52 -35.70
N TYR A 579 7.51 -15.12 -35.58
CA TYR A 579 6.58 -15.23 -36.69
C TYR A 579 6.23 -13.87 -37.29
N ARG A 580 5.83 -12.88 -36.47
CA ARG A 580 5.49 -11.52 -36.94
C ARG A 580 6.66 -10.83 -37.63
N LYS A 581 7.89 -11.06 -37.15
CA LYS A 581 9.10 -10.51 -37.77
C LYS A 581 9.32 -11.10 -39.16
N VAL A 582 9.23 -12.42 -39.29
CA VAL A 582 9.37 -13.13 -40.58
C VAL A 582 8.25 -12.72 -41.53
N TYR A 583 7.01 -12.71 -41.05
CA TYR A 583 5.84 -12.27 -41.81
C TYR A 583 6.06 -10.86 -42.40
N LYS A 584 6.56 -9.93 -41.57
CA LYS A 584 6.83 -8.55 -42.02
C LYS A 584 7.96 -8.50 -43.07
N GLN A 585 9.00 -9.31 -42.92
CA GLN A 585 10.10 -9.39 -43.87
C GLN A 585 9.64 -9.94 -45.22
N VAL A 586 8.95 -11.08 -45.23
CA VAL A 586 8.39 -11.69 -46.45
C VAL A 586 7.44 -10.72 -47.15
N LYS A 587 6.60 -10.01 -46.39
CA LYS A 587 5.70 -9.00 -46.94
C LYS A 587 6.45 -7.84 -47.62
N GLN A 588 7.62 -7.45 -47.09
CA GLN A 588 8.45 -6.41 -47.67
C GLN A 588 9.21 -6.87 -48.93
N GLU A 589 9.68 -8.11 -48.95
CA GLU A 589 10.49 -8.67 -50.04
C GLU A 589 9.63 -9.14 -51.23
N SER A 590 8.53 -9.83 -50.96
CA SER A 590 7.72 -10.52 -51.98
C SER A 590 6.41 -9.81 -52.32
N GLY A 591 6.01 -8.79 -51.56
CA GLY A 591 4.76 -8.03 -51.72
C GLY A 591 3.47 -8.81 -51.41
N THR A 592 3.48 -10.12 -51.60
CA THR A 592 2.45 -11.09 -51.20
C THR A 592 3.00 -12.01 -50.12
N VAL A 593 2.13 -12.47 -49.22
CA VAL A 593 2.51 -13.41 -48.16
C VAL A 593 1.75 -14.70 -48.38
N ASN A 594 2.49 -15.77 -48.64
CA ASN A 594 1.99 -17.14 -48.65
C ASN A 594 2.72 -17.94 -47.55
N GLU A 595 2.05 -18.93 -46.99
CA GLU A 595 2.59 -19.87 -46.01
C GLU A 595 3.93 -20.43 -46.47
N ALA A 596 4.04 -20.91 -47.72
CA ALA A 596 5.27 -21.46 -48.30
C ALA A 596 6.48 -20.51 -48.22
N LEU A 597 6.26 -19.21 -48.44
CA LEU A 597 7.33 -18.21 -48.35
C LEU A 597 7.74 -17.94 -46.89
N ILE A 598 6.79 -17.99 -45.96
CA ILE A 598 7.09 -17.91 -44.53
C ILE A 598 7.93 -19.12 -44.11
N TYR A 599 7.59 -20.33 -44.57
CA TYR A 599 8.36 -21.55 -44.30
C TYR A 599 9.79 -21.45 -44.80
N GLN A 600 9.96 -21.05 -46.06
CA GLN A 600 11.28 -20.91 -46.65
C GLN A 600 12.10 -19.86 -45.88
N ALA A 601 11.52 -18.70 -45.59
CA ALA A 601 12.19 -17.67 -44.80
C ALA A 601 12.54 -18.14 -43.36
N LEU A 602 11.73 -19.01 -42.75
CA LEU A 602 12.03 -19.61 -41.45
C LEU A 602 13.19 -20.60 -41.53
N GLN A 603 13.23 -21.46 -42.55
CA GLN A 603 14.35 -22.37 -42.79
C GLN A 603 15.63 -21.59 -43.07
N ASP A 604 15.58 -20.60 -43.95
CA ASP A 604 16.73 -19.73 -44.26
C ASP A 604 17.24 -19.03 -43.01
N MET A 605 16.35 -18.51 -42.15
CA MET A 605 16.76 -17.93 -40.87
C MET A 605 17.40 -18.95 -39.94
N GLN A 606 16.88 -20.18 -39.88
CA GLN A 606 17.49 -21.23 -39.09
C GLN A 606 18.89 -21.56 -39.62
N THR A 607 19.06 -21.77 -40.92
CA THR A 607 20.35 -22.01 -41.56
C THR A 607 21.32 -20.86 -41.28
N ILE A 608 20.90 -19.60 -41.43
CA ILE A 608 21.73 -18.43 -41.09
C ILE A 608 22.15 -18.44 -39.62
N VAL A 609 21.23 -18.77 -38.70
CA VAL A 609 21.54 -18.89 -37.27
C VAL A 609 22.54 -20.02 -37.04
N GLU A 610 22.36 -21.16 -37.71
CA GLU A 610 23.26 -22.31 -37.63
C GLU A 610 24.67 -22.00 -38.15
N GLU A 611 24.77 -21.30 -39.26
CA GLU A 611 26.03 -20.84 -39.84
C GLU A 611 26.67 -19.73 -39.00
N SER A 612 25.84 -18.92 -38.34
CA SER A 612 26.25 -17.81 -37.46
C SER A 612 26.40 -18.19 -35.99
N LYS A 613 26.42 -19.50 -35.66
CA LYS A 613 26.44 -20.06 -34.28
C LYS A 613 27.50 -19.44 -33.35
N ASN A 614 28.49 -18.72 -33.90
CA ASN A 614 29.60 -18.12 -33.14
C ASN A 614 29.80 -16.60 -33.35
N THR A 615 28.89 -15.83 -33.97
CA THR A 615 29.30 -14.50 -34.49
C THR A 615 28.68 -13.30 -33.76
N THR A 616 27.39 -13.33 -33.38
CA THR A 616 26.71 -12.10 -32.91
C THR A 616 25.87 -12.29 -31.65
N LYS A 617 26.00 -11.38 -30.68
CA LYS A 617 25.21 -11.29 -29.43
C LYS A 617 23.69 -11.39 -29.65
N LYS A 618 23.17 -10.78 -30.71
CA LYS A 618 21.75 -10.80 -31.07
C LYS A 618 21.26 -12.21 -31.44
N VAL A 619 22.10 -13.01 -32.10
CA VAL A 619 21.78 -14.40 -32.47
C VAL A 619 21.72 -15.27 -31.23
N LEU A 620 22.76 -15.20 -30.39
CA LEU A 620 22.82 -15.95 -29.12
C LEU A 620 21.66 -15.62 -28.18
N ARG A 621 21.28 -14.34 -28.06
CA ARG A 621 20.10 -13.92 -27.28
C ARG A 621 18.80 -14.52 -27.84
N SER A 622 18.66 -14.62 -29.16
CA SER A 622 17.47 -15.20 -29.80
C SER A 622 17.37 -16.71 -29.57
N GLU A 623 18.48 -17.43 -29.68
CA GLU A 623 18.51 -18.87 -29.38
C GLU A 623 18.19 -19.14 -27.91
N GLN A 624 18.77 -18.36 -26.99
CA GLN A 624 18.48 -18.50 -25.57
C GLN A 624 17.00 -18.22 -25.27
N ARG A 625 16.38 -17.23 -25.93
CA ARG A 625 14.93 -16.97 -25.82
C ARG A 625 14.10 -18.20 -26.22
N LYS A 626 14.39 -18.82 -27.36
CA LYS A 626 13.69 -20.04 -27.80
C LYS A 626 13.77 -21.16 -26.77
N LYS A 627 14.97 -21.46 -26.25
CA LYS A 627 15.14 -22.47 -25.20
C LYS A 627 14.35 -22.13 -23.93
N SER A 628 14.38 -20.87 -23.53
CA SER A 628 13.67 -20.38 -22.35
C SER A 628 12.15 -20.48 -22.52
N HIS A 629 11.64 -20.20 -23.72
CA HIS A 629 10.24 -20.39 -24.08
C HIS A 629 9.83 -21.85 -23.90
N THR A 630 10.53 -22.78 -24.56
CA THR A 630 10.25 -24.22 -24.46
C THR A 630 10.25 -24.70 -23.01
N LYS A 631 11.24 -24.29 -22.21
CA LYS A 631 11.31 -24.65 -20.79
C LYS A 631 10.12 -24.09 -20.01
N SER A 632 9.73 -22.85 -20.26
CA SER A 632 8.64 -22.18 -19.54
C SER A 632 7.22 -22.68 -19.87
N GLN A 633 7.07 -23.59 -20.85
CA GLN A 633 5.82 -24.25 -21.21
C GLN A 633 5.48 -25.46 -20.34
N THR A 634 6.47 -26.03 -19.64
CA THR A 634 6.28 -27.21 -18.76
C THR A 634 5.19 -27.00 -17.71
N MET A 635 4.93 -25.73 -17.35
CA MET A 635 3.80 -25.32 -16.52
C MET A 635 2.46 -25.92 -16.95
N TYR A 636 2.27 -26.22 -18.25
CA TYR A 636 1.00 -26.68 -18.84
C TYR A 636 1.11 -28.08 -19.47
N GLY A 637 2.33 -28.51 -19.78
CA GLY A 637 2.59 -29.62 -20.72
C GLY A 637 2.73 -31.02 -20.11
N LYS A 638 2.73 -31.16 -18.78
CA LYS A 638 2.98 -32.44 -18.10
C LYS A 638 1.70 -33.17 -17.66
N LEU A 639 0.65 -33.19 -18.48
CA LEU A 639 -0.57 -33.94 -18.15
C LEU A 639 -1.13 -34.57 -19.43
N LYS A 640 -0.54 -35.72 -19.80
CA LYS A 640 -1.18 -36.81 -20.57
C LYS A 640 -0.32 -38.08 -20.67
N SER A 641 0.92 -38.10 -20.17
CA SER A 641 1.76 -39.31 -20.13
C SER A 641 1.61 -40.16 -18.87
N ASP A 642 1.12 -39.58 -17.77
CA ASP A 642 1.25 -40.23 -16.45
C ASP A 642 -0.03 -40.99 -16.03
N GLU A 643 -1.12 -40.91 -16.80
CA GLU A 643 -2.31 -41.76 -16.59
C GLU A 643 -2.13 -43.19 -17.12
N SER A 644 -0.99 -43.52 -17.74
CA SER A 644 -0.65 -44.89 -18.16
C SER A 644 0.42 -45.58 -17.29
N GLU A 645 0.91 -44.92 -16.24
CA GLU A 645 1.88 -45.50 -15.29
C GLU A 645 1.37 -45.50 -13.84
N GLU A 646 0.11 -45.87 -13.62
CA GLU A 646 -0.31 -46.43 -12.32
C GLU A 646 0.00 -47.93 -12.28
N VAL A 647 1.29 -48.29 -12.16
CA VAL A 647 1.70 -49.56 -11.54
C VAL A 647 3.05 -49.35 -10.82
N ASP A 648 3.10 -49.75 -9.54
CA ASP A 648 4.31 -49.97 -8.70
C ASP A 648 5.01 -48.81 -7.96
N ILE A 649 4.26 -48.01 -7.18
CA ILE A 649 4.85 -47.17 -6.10
C ILE A 649 4.76 -47.84 -4.71
N LEU A 650 4.04 -48.95 -4.56
CA LEU A 650 3.92 -49.64 -3.28
C LEU A 650 5.21 -50.35 -2.81
N ASP A 651 6.19 -50.55 -3.68
CA ASP A 651 7.39 -51.31 -3.35
C ASP A 651 8.63 -50.50 -2.93
N THR A 652 8.54 -49.16 -2.92
CA THR A 652 9.68 -48.29 -2.58
C THR A 652 9.60 -47.64 -1.18
N LEU A 653 8.54 -47.91 -0.42
CA LEU A 653 8.38 -47.37 0.94
C LEU A 653 9.06 -48.26 2.01
N PRO A 654 9.70 -47.65 3.04
CA PRO A 654 10.30 -48.37 4.17
C PRO A 654 9.27 -49.28 4.89
N GLU A 655 9.70 -50.44 5.40
CA GLU A 655 8.83 -51.44 6.05
C GLU A 655 7.93 -50.88 7.16
N SER A 656 8.39 -49.87 7.91
CA SER A 656 7.62 -49.22 8.98
C SER A 656 6.36 -48.51 8.46
N THR A 657 6.37 -48.01 7.22
CA THR A 657 5.21 -47.39 6.57
C THR A 657 4.26 -48.41 5.92
N ARG A 658 4.75 -49.61 5.56
CA ARG A 658 3.90 -50.69 5.01
C ARG A 658 2.94 -51.27 6.05
N ILE A 659 3.36 -51.35 7.32
CA ILE A 659 2.58 -51.96 8.40
C ILE A 659 1.42 -51.05 8.86
N LEU A 660 1.61 -49.72 8.82
CA LEU A 660 0.56 -48.75 9.19
C LEU A 660 -0.54 -48.66 8.11
N ASN A 661 -0.17 -48.73 6.83
CA ASN A 661 -1.15 -48.67 5.74
C ASN A 661 -1.94 -49.97 5.56
N LYS A 662 -1.37 -51.15 5.85
CA LYS A 662 -2.14 -52.41 5.84
C LYS A 662 -3.23 -52.42 6.91
N LYS A 663 -2.93 -51.94 8.13
CA LYS A 663 -3.93 -51.87 9.21
C LYS A 663 -5.07 -50.90 8.92
N ALA A 664 -4.80 -49.78 8.24
CA ALA A 664 -5.82 -48.78 7.90
C ALA A 664 -6.75 -49.24 6.75
N VAL A 665 -6.25 -50.08 5.84
CA VAL A 665 -7.03 -50.63 4.72
C VAL A 665 -7.87 -51.83 5.15
N GLU A 666 -7.38 -52.67 6.07
CA GLU A 666 -8.15 -53.80 6.63
C GLU A 666 -9.27 -53.35 7.58
N THR A 667 -9.23 -52.14 8.15
CA THR A 667 -10.35 -51.60 8.96
C THR A 667 -11.42 -50.89 8.15
N SER A 668 -11.21 -50.63 6.86
CA SER A 668 -12.17 -49.92 5.99
C SER A 668 -12.91 -50.83 5.01
N LEU A 669 -12.68 -52.15 5.04
CA LEU A 669 -13.25 -53.12 4.10
C LEU A 669 -14.19 -54.16 4.74
N ASP A 670 -14.54 -54.02 6.03
CA ASP A 670 -15.43 -54.94 6.75
C ASP A 670 -16.80 -54.34 7.14
N GLU A 671 -17.22 -53.21 6.56
CA GLU A 671 -18.57 -52.67 6.76
C GLU A 671 -19.22 -52.19 5.44
N SER A 672 -19.49 -53.12 4.52
CA SER A 672 -20.66 -53.05 3.62
C SER A 672 -20.74 -54.29 2.72
N ASP A 673 -21.48 -55.31 3.15
CA ASP A 673 -22.46 -56.04 2.33
C ASP A 673 -22.97 -57.27 3.11
N ASP A 674 -24.26 -57.21 3.49
CA ASP A 674 -25.13 -58.38 3.66
C ASP A 674 -26.55 -57.89 4.06
N ASN A 675 -27.44 -57.72 3.08
CA ASN A 675 -28.52 -58.69 2.84
C ASN A 675 -29.68 -58.15 1.98
N ASP A 676 -30.05 -59.03 1.05
CA ASP A 676 -31.16 -59.06 0.12
C ASP A 676 -32.57 -59.14 0.77
N ASP A 677 -33.53 -58.64 -0.01
CA ASP A 677 -34.88 -59.14 -0.29
C ASP A 677 -35.93 -59.47 0.81
N ASN A 678 -37.09 -58.84 0.60
CA ASN A 678 -38.46 -59.39 0.66
C ASN A 678 -38.81 -60.46 1.72
N LEU A 679 -39.71 -60.13 2.64
CA LEU A 679 -41.00 -60.82 2.77
C LEU A 679 -41.98 -60.11 3.71
N TYR A 680 -43.23 -60.07 3.25
CA TYR A 680 -44.41 -59.50 3.88
C TYR A 680 -44.86 -60.23 5.15
N PHE A 681 -45.58 -59.48 5.98
CA PHE A 681 -46.39 -59.88 7.14
C PHE A 681 -47.56 -60.84 6.81
N GLU A 682 -47.69 -61.91 7.60
CA GLU A 682 -48.87 -62.45 8.29
C GLU A 682 -48.30 -62.87 9.67
N ASP A 683 -48.73 -62.49 10.87
CA ASP A 683 -50.05 -62.32 11.47
C ASP A 683 -49.95 -61.42 12.73
N ILE A 684 -50.99 -60.60 12.97
CA ILE A 684 -51.75 -60.40 14.24
C ILE A 684 -50.93 -60.17 15.53
N ASP A 685 -51.00 -59.06 16.28
CA ASP A 685 -52.14 -58.32 16.88
C ASP A 685 -51.70 -56.90 17.29
#